data_AF-A0A9Q0F862-F1
#
_entry.id   AF-A0A9Q0F862-F1
#
_cell.length_a   1.000
_cell.length_b   1.000
_cell.length_c   1.000
_cell.angle_alpha   90.00
_cell.angle_beta   90.00
_cell.angle_gamma   90.00
#
_symmetry.space_group_name_H-M   'P 1'
#
loop_
_entity.id
_entity.type
_entity.pdbx_description
1 polymer ?
#
loop_
_entity_poly.entity_id
_entity_poly.type
_entity_poly.pdbx_seq_one_letter_code
_entity_poly.pdbx_strand_id
1 'polypeptide(L)'
;MEERNGSVNKLQKLLLSIKSSDVAEHRVELLAKLAGLGFPEEKSELASVVDCLICMLNKAILQVAAKCVGSDLSGCLVPFLSLVTKARAWCGKHLKMTLMSTGESQEEEHSAEFFQLLLEFLNLSTACMMTLTKCPVSTENSSMTMVEKFILELLNLTKDIVSDAKRINSLGCEVQKVAQTIIDAVLNLCKEYATGLNWDISDTRPQCDGSVVDNNKFEVENHVINIMKCTVENLCQLGVLAGNDGGSLVNILNVSWKGVVALLQSGKILTEVIVIQEIITTLISLASGPMRCAAEAWSSSLTETISVSEARRTFLPVKFYLIHAVKIATLYPSQAYLVHREMALCVLLISTFKVFLSRENLLNSASEVFSELLEKTSLDLLSSLLNSSEVKQDSKFELLDWVFPDECRLNSFHGDSNSCYRLTLLADIFSVNSHVVHEARLLSLGRLVLFHNFLRFSNGLDEAVKNKITTKLGWLLDVLVGEEIYSLVLDLQIPVTYGSGKTNELLWEPFFSALSQALKTFMIVVFSSFAWVELEAFLVNNLFHPHFLCCEIVLDLWCFMMRHAEIDVVNVVIDKLCSTMMLLESPESVHIPGSPLRKMARIICMLLTSGAPSMAVHVYSSVVSDGRCKLSTAMYVALLLEGFPLNSLSDNLRSVAKQNIITDYFGFIGSFDEKLTNASSSSTFWFPVLALSASLHSRQVSMSDVDMKTLMLLVAIIRNIRNPVVKLLKEQYHKLLSEALEIISNMKHLYESDAIEEAILELHKVFVAERVAADAQLSQCKPYLALFMGGLGDMAMSENDDCPRSTAVWELYHMLFREQHWALVHHAIAAFGYFAARTSCNQLWKFMPPDAALSYDLISGKEANEERFMLELKAFLEKETALLAVTPSLEQVELLMKEGAVLKEMVEKITTHYTESVEYKNPETDIDSQSNKRRKLPDGISKGVELLQSGLKVIGNGLSQWPQNHPESLELHDKLLTQFSHLEDVISRLMNLAGNG
;
A
#
# COMPACT_ATOMS: atom_id res chain seq x y z
N MET A 1 -55.08 -51.37 -31.59
CA MET A 1 -55.49 -50.41 -32.63
C MET A 1 -56.94 -49.94 -32.45
N GLU A 2 -57.88 -50.80 -32.03
CA GLU A 2 -59.28 -50.40 -31.78
C GLU A 2 -59.49 -49.44 -30.58
N GLU A 3 -58.69 -49.52 -29.51
CA GLU A 3 -58.77 -48.53 -28.40
C GLU A 3 -58.28 -47.12 -28.79
N ARG A 4 -57.37 -47.01 -29.78
CA ARG A 4 -56.81 -45.73 -30.24
C ARG A 4 -57.86 -44.91 -31.00
N ASN A 5 -58.64 -45.53 -31.88
CA ASN A 5 -59.69 -44.86 -32.66
C ASN A 5 -60.90 -44.40 -31.81
N GLY A 6 -61.18 -45.09 -30.69
CA GLY A 6 -62.24 -44.70 -29.75
C GLY A 6 -61.91 -43.42 -28.98
N SER A 7 -60.64 -43.21 -28.63
CA SER A 7 -60.15 -42.01 -27.94
C SER A 7 -60.23 -40.76 -28.84
N VAL A 8 -59.77 -40.89 -30.09
CA VAL A 8 -59.74 -39.80 -31.09
C VAL A 8 -61.15 -39.27 -31.42
N ASN A 9 -62.10 -40.17 -31.68
CA ASN A 9 -63.50 -39.78 -31.92
C ASN A 9 -64.14 -39.08 -30.72
N LYS A 10 -63.74 -39.46 -29.49
CA LYS A 10 -64.25 -38.85 -28.26
C LYS A 10 -63.69 -37.43 -28.07
N LEU A 11 -62.41 -37.22 -28.38
CA LEU A 11 -61.74 -35.92 -28.37
C LEU A 11 -62.38 -34.94 -29.38
N GLN A 12 -62.55 -35.38 -30.63
CA GLN A 12 -63.13 -34.55 -31.70
C GLN A 12 -64.58 -34.14 -31.41
N LYS A 13 -65.38 -35.05 -30.85
CA LYS A 13 -66.76 -34.78 -30.44
C LYS A 13 -66.83 -33.81 -29.26
N LEU A 14 -65.88 -33.90 -28.32
CA LEU A 14 -65.76 -32.96 -27.21
C LEU A 14 -65.36 -31.56 -27.69
N LEU A 15 -64.39 -31.47 -28.61
CA LEU A 15 -63.93 -30.20 -29.21
C LEU A 15 -65.05 -29.50 -29.98
N LEU A 16 -65.83 -30.24 -30.77
CA LEU A 16 -67.00 -29.69 -31.45
C LEU A 16 -68.06 -29.19 -30.45
N SER A 17 -68.27 -29.91 -29.34
CA SER A 17 -69.22 -29.51 -28.27
C SER A 17 -68.76 -28.26 -27.53
N ILE A 18 -67.45 -28.06 -27.36
CA ILE A 18 -66.87 -26.84 -26.79
C ILE A 18 -67.07 -25.65 -27.74
N LYS A 19 -66.84 -25.83 -29.04
CA LYS A 19 -67.04 -24.78 -30.06
C LYS A 19 -68.51 -24.38 -30.22
N SER A 20 -69.45 -25.31 -30.07
CA SER A 20 -70.88 -25.07 -30.28
C SER A 20 -71.67 -24.66 -29.04
N SER A 21 -71.11 -24.81 -27.84
CA SER A 21 -71.78 -24.37 -26.61
C SER A 21 -71.78 -22.85 -26.54
N ASP A 22 -72.92 -22.19 -26.29
CA ASP A 22 -72.99 -20.72 -26.08
C ASP A 22 -72.97 -20.32 -24.60
N VAL A 23 -73.05 -21.30 -23.68
CA VAL A 23 -73.14 -21.09 -22.24
C VAL A 23 -71.77 -21.26 -21.58
N ALA A 24 -71.32 -20.22 -20.87
CA ALA A 24 -70.00 -20.17 -20.22
C ALA A 24 -69.77 -21.32 -19.22
N GLU A 25 -70.72 -21.58 -18.33
CA GLU A 25 -70.65 -22.64 -17.31
C GLU A 25 -70.58 -24.04 -17.95
N HIS A 26 -71.36 -24.27 -19.01
CA HIS A 26 -71.35 -25.52 -19.75
C HIS A 26 -70.02 -25.74 -20.49
N ARG A 27 -69.42 -24.66 -21.03
CA ARG A 27 -68.06 -24.71 -21.60
C ARG A 27 -67.02 -25.11 -20.54
N VAL A 28 -67.10 -24.57 -19.33
CA VAL A 28 -66.16 -24.89 -18.23
C VAL A 28 -66.24 -26.38 -17.84
N GLU A 29 -67.45 -26.95 -17.73
CA GLU A 29 -67.60 -28.39 -17.47
C GLU A 29 -67.04 -29.26 -18.60
N LEU A 30 -67.25 -28.88 -19.86
CA LEU A 30 -66.71 -29.58 -21.03
C LEU A 30 -65.18 -29.50 -21.07
N LEU A 31 -64.61 -28.36 -20.67
CA LEU A 31 -63.16 -28.16 -20.54
C LEU A 31 -62.55 -28.95 -19.38
N ALA A 32 -63.25 -29.08 -18.26
CA ALA A 32 -62.83 -29.95 -17.16
C ALA A 32 -62.84 -31.44 -17.58
N LYS A 33 -63.81 -31.85 -18.40
CA LYS A 33 -63.83 -33.19 -19.03
C LYS A 33 -62.68 -33.37 -20.03
N LEU A 34 -62.32 -32.32 -20.77
CA LEU A 34 -61.16 -32.32 -21.66
C LEU A 34 -59.85 -32.50 -20.87
N ALA A 35 -59.73 -31.87 -19.70
CA ALA A 35 -58.56 -32.00 -18.81
C ALA A 35 -58.33 -33.42 -18.26
N GLY A 36 -59.36 -34.27 -18.25
CA GLY A 36 -59.29 -35.67 -17.80
C GLY A 36 -58.94 -36.69 -18.89
N LEU A 37 -58.82 -36.28 -20.16
CA LEU A 37 -58.49 -37.15 -21.29
C LEU A 37 -56.96 -37.20 -21.54
N GLY A 38 -56.47 -38.36 -22.01
CA GLY A 38 -55.08 -38.49 -22.51
C GLY A 38 -54.99 -38.01 -23.96
N PHE A 39 -54.01 -37.16 -24.27
CA PHE A 39 -53.82 -36.60 -25.62
C PHE A 39 -53.02 -37.56 -26.52
N PRO A 40 -53.43 -37.78 -27.79
CA PRO A 40 -52.66 -38.56 -28.75
C PRO A 40 -51.45 -37.77 -29.30
N GLU A 41 -50.41 -38.49 -29.74
CA GLU A 41 -49.14 -37.92 -30.25
C GLU A 41 -49.24 -37.21 -31.62
N GLU A 42 -50.43 -37.15 -32.24
CA GLU A 42 -50.60 -36.58 -33.59
C GLU A 42 -50.70 -35.04 -33.59
N LYS A 43 -49.76 -34.40 -34.32
CA LYS A 43 -49.55 -32.94 -34.35
C LYS A 43 -50.75 -32.10 -34.83
N SER A 44 -51.63 -32.64 -35.68
CA SER A 44 -52.77 -31.87 -36.24
C SER A 44 -53.93 -31.71 -35.24
N GLU A 45 -54.11 -32.67 -34.33
CA GLU A 45 -55.18 -32.65 -33.34
C GLU A 45 -54.87 -31.64 -32.23
N LEU A 46 -53.60 -31.52 -31.84
CA LEU A 46 -53.13 -30.57 -30.83
C LEU A 46 -53.39 -29.11 -31.25
N ALA A 47 -53.20 -28.76 -32.52
CA ALA A 47 -53.51 -27.42 -33.04
C ALA A 47 -55.01 -27.08 -32.92
N SER A 48 -55.88 -28.06 -33.21
CA SER A 48 -57.34 -27.88 -33.10
C SER A 48 -57.82 -27.73 -31.66
N VAL A 49 -57.11 -28.34 -30.70
CA VAL A 49 -57.33 -28.16 -29.26
C VAL A 49 -56.96 -26.74 -28.83
N VAL A 50 -55.81 -26.22 -29.29
CA VAL A 50 -55.38 -24.86 -28.92
C VAL A 50 -56.31 -23.79 -29.48
N ASP A 51 -56.80 -23.93 -30.71
CA ASP A 51 -57.77 -23.00 -31.29
C ASP A 51 -59.09 -22.93 -30.48
N CYS A 52 -59.51 -24.04 -29.88
CA CYS A 52 -60.67 -24.07 -28.96
C CYS A 52 -60.44 -23.31 -27.66
N LEU A 53 -59.19 -23.19 -27.20
CA LEU A 53 -58.84 -22.61 -25.89
C LEU A 53 -58.76 -21.08 -25.93
N ILE A 54 -58.89 -20.44 -27.09
CA ILE A 54 -58.71 -18.99 -27.29
C ILE A 54 -59.93 -18.15 -26.82
N CYS A 55 -61.06 -18.78 -26.47
CA CYS A 55 -62.37 -18.11 -26.39
C CYS A 55 -62.68 -17.41 -25.05
N MET A 56 -62.08 -17.82 -23.92
CA MET A 56 -62.18 -17.18 -22.58
C MET A 56 -61.02 -17.64 -21.69
N LEU A 57 -60.49 -16.79 -20.78
CA LEU A 57 -59.45 -17.23 -19.83
C LEU A 57 -60.09 -17.89 -18.60
N ASN A 58 -59.78 -19.16 -18.35
CA ASN A 58 -60.25 -19.91 -17.19
C ASN A 58 -59.17 -20.87 -16.69
N LYS A 59 -59.18 -21.19 -15.40
CA LYS A 59 -58.35 -22.20 -14.74
C LYS A 59 -58.31 -23.54 -15.49
N ALA A 60 -59.46 -24.06 -15.91
CA ALA A 60 -59.53 -25.32 -16.65
C ALA A 60 -58.79 -25.26 -18.00
N ILE A 61 -58.78 -24.10 -18.67
CA ILE A 61 -58.11 -23.88 -19.95
C ILE A 61 -56.59 -23.87 -19.78
N LEU A 62 -56.09 -23.19 -18.75
CA LEU A 62 -54.66 -23.14 -18.44
C LEU A 62 -54.12 -24.51 -18.05
N GLN A 63 -54.89 -25.29 -17.29
CA GLN A 63 -54.51 -26.67 -16.91
C GLN A 63 -54.48 -27.63 -18.10
N VAL A 64 -55.44 -27.53 -19.01
CA VAL A 64 -55.43 -28.30 -20.28
C VAL A 64 -54.20 -27.90 -21.11
N ALA A 65 -53.97 -26.60 -21.29
CA ALA A 65 -52.83 -26.10 -22.04
C ALA A 65 -51.50 -26.58 -21.45
N ALA A 66 -51.36 -26.59 -20.12
CA ALA A 66 -50.13 -27.04 -19.44
C ALA A 66 -49.84 -28.52 -19.69
N LYS A 67 -50.88 -29.38 -19.72
CA LYS A 67 -50.71 -30.80 -20.08
C LYS A 67 -50.29 -30.97 -21.54
N CYS A 68 -50.86 -30.20 -22.47
CA CYS A 68 -50.53 -30.29 -23.89
C CYS A 68 -49.12 -29.77 -24.22
N VAL A 69 -48.60 -28.79 -23.47
CA VAL A 69 -47.22 -28.29 -23.61
C VAL A 69 -46.17 -29.36 -23.26
N GLY A 70 -46.52 -30.32 -22.39
CA GLY A 70 -45.64 -31.42 -22.00
C GLY A 70 -45.41 -32.49 -23.09
N SER A 71 -46.17 -32.47 -24.19
CA SER A 71 -46.22 -33.52 -25.22
C SER A 71 -45.58 -33.16 -26.58
N ASP A 72 -44.52 -32.34 -26.59
CA ASP A 72 -43.78 -31.79 -27.76
C ASP A 72 -44.49 -30.64 -28.53
N LEU A 73 -43.83 -29.47 -28.62
CA LEU A 73 -44.35 -28.21 -29.19
C LEU A 73 -43.99 -28.00 -30.67
N SER A 74 -43.17 -28.87 -31.28
CA SER A 74 -42.53 -28.63 -32.58
C SER A 74 -43.46 -28.32 -33.77
N GLY A 75 -44.77 -28.60 -33.66
CA GLY A 75 -45.78 -28.28 -34.68
C GLY A 75 -46.92 -27.34 -34.24
N CYS A 76 -46.92 -26.85 -33.00
CA CYS A 76 -48.03 -26.04 -32.43
C CYS A 76 -47.55 -24.79 -31.67
N LEU A 77 -46.28 -24.41 -31.85
CA LEU A 77 -45.64 -23.33 -31.11
C LEU A 77 -46.38 -21.98 -31.24
N VAL A 78 -46.75 -21.59 -32.45
CA VAL A 78 -47.40 -20.30 -32.74
C VAL A 78 -48.80 -20.19 -32.08
N PRO A 79 -49.69 -21.20 -32.19
CA PRO A 79 -50.95 -21.21 -31.43
C PRO A 79 -50.79 -21.07 -29.92
N PHE A 80 -49.82 -21.78 -29.32
CA PHE A 80 -49.57 -21.71 -27.87
C PHE A 80 -49.03 -20.35 -27.46
N LEU A 81 -48.05 -19.80 -28.18
CA LEU A 81 -47.53 -18.46 -27.91
C LEU A 81 -48.62 -17.39 -28.03
N SER A 82 -49.52 -17.51 -29.01
CA SER A 82 -50.69 -16.63 -29.15
C SER A 82 -51.64 -16.72 -27.94
N LEU A 83 -51.93 -17.92 -27.47
CA LEU A 83 -52.75 -18.14 -26.27
C LEU A 83 -52.11 -17.51 -25.03
N VAL A 84 -50.84 -17.79 -24.77
CA VAL A 84 -50.14 -17.29 -23.58
C VAL A 84 -49.93 -15.77 -23.64
N THR A 85 -49.69 -15.19 -24.82
CA THR A 85 -49.60 -13.72 -24.99
C THR A 85 -50.94 -13.05 -24.68
N LYS A 86 -52.08 -13.61 -25.14
CA LYS A 86 -53.41 -13.09 -24.80
C LYS A 86 -53.73 -13.25 -23.31
N ALA A 87 -53.40 -14.39 -22.73
CA ALA A 87 -53.58 -14.66 -21.31
C ALA A 87 -52.79 -13.66 -20.46
N ARG A 88 -51.52 -13.39 -20.83
CA ARG A 88 -50.69 -12.35 -20.21
C ARG A 88 -51.36 -11.00 -20.25
N ALA A 89 -51.84 -10.54 -21.42
CA ALA A 89 -52.45 -9.22 -21.57
C ALA A 89 -53.68 -9.06 -20.66
N TRP A 90 -54.50 -10.11 -20.56
CA TRP A 90 -55.62 -10.16 -19.62
C TRP A 90 -55.15 -10.09 -18.16
N CYS A 91 -54.20 -10.96 -17.78
CA CYS A 91 -53.63 -11.02 -16.43
C CYS A 91 -53.01 -9.69 -15.99
N GLY A 92 -52.23 -9.02 -16.85
CA GLY A 92 -51.61 -7.74 -16.54
C GLY A 92 -52.61 -6.61 -16.36
N LYS A 93 -53.68 -6.57 -17.18
CA LYS A 93 -54.76 -5.58 -17.02
C LYS A 93 -55.52 -5.80 -15.72
N HIS A 94 -55.89 -7.05 -15.42
CA HIS A 94 -56.62 -7.40 -14.21
C HIS A 94 -55.78 -7.25 -12.95
N LEU A 95 -54.47 -7.50 -13.00
CA LEU A 95 -53.56 -7.26 -11.87
C LEU A 95 -53.62 -5.79 -11.43
N LYS A 96 -53.54 -4.85 -12.38
CA LYS A 96 -53.64 -3.41 -12.08
C LYS A 96 -55.01 -3.02 -11.54
N MET A 97 -56.09 -3.56 -12.10
CA MET A 97 -57.45 -3.27 -11.63
C MET A 97 -57.69 -3.78 -10.20
N THR A 98 -57.26 -5.01 -9.90
CA THR A 98 -57.38 -5.63 -8.58
C THR A 98 -56.52 -4.91 -7.53
N LEU A 99 -55.34 -4.40 -7.90
CA LEU A 99 -54.47 -3.65 -6.98
C LEU A 99 -54.96 -2.21 -6.71
N MET A 100 -55.81 -1.63 -7.58
CA MET A 100 -56.36 -0.29 -7.39
C MET A 100 -57.70 -0.26 -6.64
N SER A 101 -58.34 -1.41 -6.41
CA SER A 101 -59.63 -1.46 -5.72
C SER A 101 -59.43 -1.37 -4.20
N THR A 102 -60.16 -0.45 -3.55
CA THR A 102 -59.98 -0.10 -2.13
C THR A 102 -60.96 -0.92 -1.29
N GLY A 103 -60.49 -2.07 -0.79
CA GLY A 103 -61.01 -2.88 0.34
C GLY A 103 -62.45 -2.68 0.86
N GLU A 104 -63.50 -2.84 0.04
CA GLU A 104 -64.88 -2.99 0.52
C GLU A 104 -65.43 -4.40 0.23
N SER A 105 -65.23 -5.29 1.21
CA SER A 105 -65.91 -6.55 1.61
C SER A 105 -66.47 -7.60 0.61
N GLN A 106 -66.74 -7.30 -0.68
CA GLN A 106 -67.12 -8.30 -1.70
C GLN A 106 -66.02 -8.56 -2.75
N GLU A 107 -64.94 -7.78 -2.73
CA GLU A 107 -63.82 -7.93 -3.69
C GLU A 107 -62.74 -8.94 -3.25
N GLU A 108 -62.70 -9.36 -1.97
CA GLU A 108 -61.66 -10.26 -1.47
C GLU A 108 -61.71 -11.67 -2.09
N GLU A 109 -62.90 -12.27 -2.24
CA GLU A 109 -63.06 -13.61 -2.82
C GLU A 109 -62.69 -13.63 -4.31
N HIS A 110 -63.13 -12.61 -5.06
CA HIS A 110 -62.77 -12.42 -6.46
C HIS A 110 -61.28 -12.12 -6.67
N SER A 111 -60.64 -11.42 -5.73
CA SER A 111 -59.19 -11.19 -5.76
C SER A 111 -58.40 -12.48 -5.56
N ALA A 112 -58.83 -13.35 -4.65
CA ALA A 112 -58.18 -14.63 -4.37
C ALA A 112 -58.27 -15.58 -5.58
N GLU A 113 -59.44 -15.67 -6.22
CA GLU A 113 -59.61 -16.43 -7.46
C GLU A 113 -58.75 -15.90 -8.60
N PHE A 114 -58.64 -14.58 -8.74
CA PHE A 114 -57.76 -13.96 -9.74
C PHE A 114 -56.28 -14.30 -9.49
N PHE A 115 -55.78 -14.18 -8.25
CA PHE A 115 -54.39 -14.51 -7.95
C PHE A 115 -54.08 -16.00 -8.16
N GLN A 116 -55.04 -16.89 -7.91
CA GLN A 116 -54.91 -18.31 -8.24
C GLN A 116 -54.83 -18.54 -9.75
N LEU A 117 -55.64 -17.84 -10.54
CA LEU A 117 -55.61 -17.89 -12.00
C LEU A 117 -54.28 -17.34 -12.56
N LEU A 118 -53.78 -16.25 -11.96
CA LEU A 118 -52.48 -15.68 -12.30
C LEU A 118 -51.35 -16.69 -12.04
N LEU A 119 -51.36 -17.37 -10.90
CA LEU A 119 -50.37 -18.40 -10.57
C LEU A 119 -50.38 -19.54 -11.59
N GLU A 120 -51.56 -20.01 -12.01
CA GLU A 120 -51.68 -21.05 -13.03
C GLU A 120 -51.19 -20.58 -14.40
N PHE A 121 -51.43 -19.31 -14.76
CA PHE A 121 -50.90 -18.71 -15.98
C PHE A 121 -49.37 -18.64 -15.98
N LEU A 122 -48.77 -18.24 -14.86
CA LEU A 122 -47.31 -18.15 -14.73
C LEU A 122 -46.66 -19.54 -14.77
N ASN A 123 -47.29 -20.55 -14.17
CA ASN A 123 -46.86 -21.94 -14.27
C ASN A 123 -46.93 -22.48 -15.71
N LEU A 124 -48.02 -22.18 -16.44
CA LEU A 124 -48.12 -22.50 -17.87
C LEU A 124 -47.00 -21.81 -18.67
N SER A 125 -46.77 -20.53 -18.41
CA SER A 125 -45.71 -19.75 -19.07
C SER A 125 -44.33 -20.37 -18.85
N THR A 126 -44.04 -20.79 -17.62
CA THR A 126 -42.80 -21.51 -17.27
C THR A 126 -42.67 -22.81 -18.05
N ALA A 127 -43.73 -23.62 -18.13
CA ALA A 127 -43.74 -24.85 -18.91
C ALA A 127 -43.49 -24.59 -20.40
N CYS A 128 -44.09 -23.54 -20.97
CA CYS A 128 -43.84 -23.12 -22.35
C CYS A 128 -42.36 -22.76 -22.57
N MET A 129 -41.74 -22.03 -21.65
CA MET A 129 -40.32 -21.66 -21.73
C MET A 129 -39.39 -22.88 -21.65
N MET A 130 -39.68 -23.83 -20.76
CA MET A 130 -38.92 -25.09 -20.63
C MET A 130 -39.08 -26.05 -21.81
N THR A 131 -40.12 -25.88 -22.62
CA THR A 131 -40.26 -26.63 -23.87
C THR A 131 -39.60 -25.87 -25.02
N LEU A 132 -39.65 -24.52 -25.04
CA LEU A 132 -38.89 -23.69 -25.99
C LEU A 132 -37.38 -23.95 -25.93
N THR A 133 -36.81 -24.22 -24.74
CA THR A 133 -35.39 -24.60 -24.59
C THR A 133 -35.04 -25.90 -25.32
N LYS A 134 -36.01 -26.79 -25.55
CA LYS A 134 -35.82 -28.09 -26.21
C LYS A 134 -36.04 -28.02 -27.72
N CYS A 135 -36.56 -26.91 -28.23
CA CYS A 135 -36.80 -26.69 -29.65
C CYS A 135 -35.61 -25.97 -30.29
N PRO A 136 -35.17 -26.37 -31.51
CA PRO A 136 -34.15 -25.62 -32.22
C PRO A 136 -34.64 -24.21 -32.56
N VAL A 137 -33.71 -23.25 -32.58
CA VAL A 137 -33.93 -21.85 -32.98
C VAL A 137 -34.60 -21.83 -34.35
N SER A 138 -35.85 -21.35 -34.39
CA SER A 138 -36.68 -21.35 -35.62
C SER A 138 -36.10 -20.40 -36.67
N THR A 139 -36.09 -20.83 -37.93
CA THR A 139 -35.71 -19.98 -39.08
C THR A 139 -36.86 -19.09 -39.57
N GLU A 140 -38.09 -19.27 -39.05
CA GLU A 140 -39.23 -18.43 -39.41
C GLU A 140 -39.29 -17.14 -38.57
N ASN A 141 -39.02 -16.00 -39.20
CA ASN A 141 -38.99 -14.67 -38.59
C ASN A 141 -40.28 -14.34 -37.79
N SER A 142 -41.47 -14.70 -38.30
CA SER A 142 -42.75 -14.45 -37.61
C SER A 142 -42.89 -15.19 -36.27
N SER A 143 -42.30 -16.39 -36.15
CA SER A 143 -42.31 -17.19 -34.92
C SER A 143 -41.35 -16.62 -33.87
N MET A 144 -40.16 -16.17 -34.30
CA MET A 144 -39.15 -15.58 -33.42
C MET A 144 -39.58 -14.22 -32.87
N THR A 145 -40.22 -13.40 -33.70
CA THR A 145 -40.84 -12.14 -33.25
C THR A 145 -41.90 -12.39 -32.16
N MET A 146 -42.66 -13.49 -32.26
CA MET A 146 -43.66 -13.85 -31.25
C MET A 146 -43.03 -14.34 -29.94
N VAL A 147 -41.92 -15.09 -30.01
CA VAL A 147 -41.12 -15.49 -28.84
C VAL A 147 -40.53 -14.27 -28.15
N GLU A 148 -39.90 -13.35 -28.90
CA GLU A 148 -39.32 -12.12 -28.38
C GLU A 148 -40.37 -11.28 -27.62
N LYS A 149 -41.53 -11.04 -28.26
CA LYS A 149 -42.64 -10.33 -27.64
C LYS A 149 -43.16 -11.03 -26.39
N PHE A 150 -43.32 -12.35 -26.44
CA PHE A 150 -43.80 -13.13 -25.29
C PHE A 150 -42.86 -13.03 -24.09
N ILE A 151 -41.54 -13.16 -24.29
CA ILE A 151 -40.53 -13.07 -23.22
C ILE A 151 -40.55 -11.66 -22.59
N LEU A 152 -40.50 -10.61 -23.41
CA LEU A 152 -40.56 -9.23 -22.94
C LEU A 152 -41.83 -8.97 -22.12
N GLU A 153 -42.97 -9.45 -22.60
CA GLU A 153 -44.24 -9.30 -21.93
C GLU A 153 -44.33 -10.07 -20.61
N LEU A 154 -43.81 -11.30 -20.57
CA LEU A 154 -43.77 -12.14 -19.39
C LEU A 154 -42.84 -11.55 -18.31
N LEU A 155 -41.66 -11.07 -18.69
CA LEU A 155 -40.72 -10.41 -17.78
C LEU A 155 -41.31 -9.11 -17.19
N ASN A 156 -41.99 -8.31 -18.02
CA ASN A 156 -42.68 -7.11 -17.54
C ASN A 156 -43.80 -7.44 -16.54
N LEU A 157 -44.58 -8.51 -16.80
CA LEU A 157 -45.60 -8.95 -15.85
C LEU A 157 -44.95 -9.47 -14.55
N THR A 158 -43.86 -10.21 -14.65
CA THR A 158 -43.09 -10.68 -13.49
C THR A 158 -42.58 -9.52 -12.65
N LYS A 159 -42.13 -8.43 -13.29
CA LYS A 159 -41.73 -7.19 -12.64
C LYS A 159 -42.88 -6.52 -11.89
N ASP A 160 -44.02 -6.33 -12.54
CA ASP A 160 -45.22 -5.75 -11.93
C ASP A 160 -45.62 -6.55 -10.68
N ILE A 161 -45.63 -7.88 -10.81
CA ILE A 161 -45.96 -8.81 -9.73
C ILE A 161 -44.99 -8.72 -8.55
N VAL A 162 -43.68 -8.68 -8.82
CA VAL A 162 -42.65 -8.58 -7.77
C VAL A 162 -42.74 -7.22 -7.06
N SER A 163 -43.01 -6.14 -7.80
CA SER A 163 -43.13 -4.80 -7.22
C SER A 163 -44.30 -4.66 -6.25
N ASP A 164 -45.40 -5.37 -6.50
CA ASP A 164 -46.60 -5.36 -5.67
C ASP A 164 -46.71 -6.61 -4.76
N ALA A 165 -45.67 -7.42 -4.62
CA ALA A 165 -45.71 -8.69 -3.88
C ALA A 165 -46.22 -8.56 -2.43
N LYS A 166 -45.98 -7.41 -1.78
CA LYS A 166 -46.48 -7.10 -0.42
C LYS A 166 -47.99 -6.85 -0.37
N ARG A 167 -48.60 -6.42 -1.48
CA ARG A 167 -50.05 -6.16 -1.61
C ARG A 167 -50.83 -7.39 -2.05
N ILE A 168 -50.13 -8.42 -2.56
CA ILE A 168 -50.71 -9.70 -2.98
C ILE A 168 -50.82 -10.61 -1.76
N ASN A 169 -51.82 -10.37 -0.89
CA ASN A 169 -52.16 -11.03 0.39
C ASN A 169 -51.57 -12.47 0.65
N SER A 170 -52.39 -13.52 0.78
CA SER A 170 -51.98 -14.86 1.25
C SER A 170 -51.16 -15.66 0.22
N LEU A 171 -51.06 -15.19 -1.02
CA LEU A 171 -50.39 -15.86 -2.14
C LEU A 171 -49.01 -15.25 -2.48
N GLY A 172 -48.60 -14.16 -1.84
CA GLY A 172 -47.35 -13.45 -2.16
C GLY A 172 -46.10 -14.34 -2.17
N CYS A 173 -45.97 -15.28 -1.24
CA CYS A 173 -44.85 -16.23 -1.21
C CYS A 173 -44.83 -17.20 -2.41
N GLU A 174 -45.99 -17.72 -2.82
CA GLU A 174 -46.08 -18.62 -3.99
C GLU A 174 -45.81 -17.86 -5.28
N VAL A 175 -46.32 -16.64 -5.37
CA VAL A 175 -46.09 -15.73 -6.49
C VAL A 175 -44.60 -15.39 -6.65
N GLN A 176 -43.87 -15.16 -5.55
CA GLN A 176 -42.42 -14.96 -5.58
C GLN A 176 -41.65 -16.21 -6.05
N LYS A 177 -42.05 -17.42 -5.61
CA LYS A 177 -41.44 -18.68 -6.08
C LYS A 177 -41.63 -18.88 -7.57
N VAL A 178 -42.83 -18.61 -8.08
CA VAL A 178 -43.11 -18.75 -9.50
C VAL A 178 -42.39 -17.67 -10.32
N ALA A 179 -42.30 -16.44 -9.81
CA ALA A 179 -41.47 -15.40 -10.43
C ALA A 179 -39.99 -15.82 -10.54
N GLN A 180 -39.43 -16.45 -9.50
CA GLN A 180 -38.09 -17.01 -9.54
C GLN A 180 -37.97 -18.11 -10.62
N THR A 181 -38.95 -19.01 -10.69
CA THR A 181 -38.96 -20.12 -11.65
C THR A 181 -39.06 -19.61 -13.10
N ILE A 182 -39.81 -18.53 -13.33
CA ILE A 182 -39.86 -17.86 -14.64
C ILE A 182 -38.49 -17.30 -15.00
N ILE A 183 -37.83 -16.59 -14.08
CA ILE A 183 -36.50 -16.04 -14.34
C ILE A 183 -35.51 -17.16 -14.68
N ASP A 184 -35.51 -18.24 -13.92
CA ASP A 184 -34.64 -19.40 -14.17
C ASP A 184 -34.93 -20.04 -15.55
N ALA A 185 -36.20 -20.17 -15.93
CA ALA A 185 -36.59 -20.69 -17.23
C ALA A 185 -36.17 -19.78 -18.40
N VAL A 186 -36.31 -18.46 -18.25
CA VAL A 186 -35.84 -17.47 -19.24
C VAL A 186 -34.32 -17.51 -19.38
N LEU A 187 -33.59 -17.61 -18.26
CA LEU A 187 -32.13 -17.71 -18.25
C LEU A 187 -31.64 -18.97 -18.97
N ASN A 188 -32.29 -20.11 -18.73
CA ASN A 188 -31.96 -21.35 -19.43
C ASN A 188 -32.25 -21.24 -20.93
N LEU A 189 -33.36 -20.62 -21.32
CA LEU A 189 -33.67 -20.37 -22.73
C LEU A 189 -32.59 -19.51 -23.41
N CYS A 190 -32.22 -18.39 -22.79
CA CYS A 190 -31.18 -17.51 -23.33
C CYS A 190 -29.83 -18.22 -23.45
N LYS A 191 -29.48 -19.09 -22.51
CA LYS A 191 -28.24 -19.90 -22.59
C LYS A 191 -28.26 -20.87 -23.76
N GLU A 192 -29.35 -21.62 -23.94
CA GLU A 192 -29.50 -22.55 -25.07
C GLU A 192 -29.53 -21.82 -26.41
N TYR A 193 -30.14 -20.64 -26.48
CA TYR A 193 -30.13 -19.83 -27.71
C TYR A 193 -28.74 -19.25 -28.00
N ALA A 194 -27.99 -18.89 -26.97
CA ALA A 194 -26.61 -18.44 -27.11
C ALA A 194 -25.67 -19.59 -27.55
N THR A 195 -25.85 -20.82 -27.07
CA THR A 195 -25.03 -21.98 -27.49
C THR A 195 -25.42 -22.52 -28.87
N GLY A 196 -26.68 -22.35 -29.28
CA GLY A 196 -27.19 -22.82 -30.57
C GLY A 196 -26.72 -22.00 -31.78
N LEU A 197 -26.12 -20.83 -31.58
CA LEU A 197 -25.60 -19.96 -32.64
C LEU A 197 -24.06 -20.03 -32.70
N ASN A 198 -23.51 -20.16 -33.92
CA ASN A 198 -22.07 -20.13 -34.15
C ASN A 198 -21.60 -18.68 -34.35
N TRP A 199 -21.17 -18.05 -33.25
CA TRP A 199 -20.80 -16.64 -33.17
C TRP A 199 -19.47 -16.26 -33.87
N ASP A 200 -18.67 -17.23 -34.34
CA ASP A 200 -17.29 -17.03 -34.82
C ASP A 200 -17.15 -16.43 -36.25
N ILE A 201 -18.18 -15.83 -36.85
CA ILE A 201 -18.15 -15.41 -38.29
C ILE A 201 -18.19 -13.88 -38.51
N SER A 202 -18.36 -13.05 -37.47
CA SER A 202 -18.68 -11.62 -37.66
C SER A 202 -17.53 -10.62 -37.65
N ASP A 203 -16.27 -11.01 -37.89
CA ASP A 203 -15.15 -10.04 -38.02
C ASP A 203 -14.87 -9.57 -39.47
N THR A 204 -15.55 -10.15 -40.46
CA THR A 204 -15.48 -9.68 -41.85
C THR A 204 -16.82 -9.14 -42.29
N ARG A 205 -16.98 -7.81 -42.27
CA ARG A 205 -18.04 -7.12 -43.04
C ARG A 205 -17.96 -7.60 -44.50
N PRO A 206 -18.96 -8.29 -45.07
CA PRO A 206 -19.04 -8.46 -46.49
C PRO A 206 -19.57 -7.15 -47.07
N GLN A 207 -18.75 -6.49 -47.87
CA GLN A 207 -19.26 -5.55 -48.86
C GLN A 207 -20.31 -6.28 -49.69
N CYS A 208 -21.43 -5.58 -49.94
CA CYS A 208 -22.60 -6.06 -50.65
C CYS A 208 -22.25 -6.95 -51.86
N ASP A 209 -22.61 -8.23 -51.80
CA ASP A 209 -23.07 -8.95 -52.97
C ASP A 209 -24.20 -9.93 -52.58
N GLY A 210 -25.34 -9.79 -53.27
CA GLY A 210 -26.64 -10.30 -52.85
C GLY A 210 -26.79 -11.82 -52.89
N SER A 211 -26.55 -12.48 -51.76
CA SER A 211 -27.02 -13.84 -51.49
C SER A 211 -28.18 -13.79 -50.46
N VAL A 212 -29.36 -14.31 -50.86
CA VAL A 212 -30.59 -14.36 -50.02
C VAL A 212 -30.43 -15.28 -48.80
N VAL A 213 -29.37 -16.09 -48.76
CA VAL A 213 -29.12 -17.08 -47.69
C VAL A 213 -28.47 -16.47 -46.45
N ASP A 214 -27.70 -15.38 -46.59
CA ASP A 214 -27.08 -14.69 -45.44
C ASP A 214 -28.11 -13.89 -44.62
N ASN A 215 -29.10 -13.27 -45.27
CA ASN A 215 -30.05 -12.38 -44.61
C ASN A 215 -30.87 -13.07 -43.50
N ASN A 216 -31.32 -14.31 -43.73
CA ASN A 216 -32.11 -15.06 -42.73
C ASN A 216 -31.28 -15.43 -41.49
N LYS A 217 -29.98 -15.63 -41.64
CA LYS A 217 -29.09 -15.96 -40.51
C LYS A 217 -28.85 -14.74 -39.62
N PHE A 218 -28.59 -13.58 -40.23
CA PHE A 218 -28.47 -12.30 -39.52
C PHE A 218 -29.77 -11.88 -38.81
N GLU A 219 -30.94 -12.16 -39.40
CA GLU A 219 -32.24 -11.90 -38.75
C GLU A 219 -32.45 -12.74 -37.49
N VAL A 220 -32.10 -14.04 -37.53
CA VAL A 220 -32.19 -14.94 -36.37
C VAL A 220 -31.21 -14.51 -35.25
N GLU A 221 -29.99 -14.15 -35.61
CA GLU A 221 -28.99 -13.60 -34.67
C GLU A 221 -29.51 -12.33 -33.99
N ASN A 222 -30.12 -11.41 -34.75
CA ASN A 222 -30.74 -10.20 -34.20
C ASN A 222 -31.88 -10.49 -33.20
N HIS A 223 -32.75 -11.46 -33.47
CA HIS A 223 -33.81 -11.83 -32.52
C HIS A 223 -33.25 -12.40 -31.22
N VAL A 224 -32.21 -13.25 -31.29
CA VAL A 224 -31.57 -13.79 -30.08
C VAL A 224 -30.90 -12.66 -29.29
N ILE A 225 -30.20 -11.74 -29.97
CA ILE A 225 -29.61 -10.54 -29.35
C ILE A 225 -30.69 -9.70 -28.65
N ASN A 226 -31.85 -9.45 -29.29
CA ASN A 226 -32.96 -8.71 -28.71
C ASN A 226 -33.55 -9.40 -27.48
N ILE A 227 -33.73 -10.73 -27.53
CA ILE A 227 -34.19 -11.53 -26.39
C ILE A 227 -33.22 -11.41 -25.22
N MET A 228 -31.91 -11.56 -25.47
CA MET A 228 -30.88 -11.43 -24.45
C MET A 228 -30.84 -10.01 -23.87
N LYS A 229 -30.89 -8.98 -24.72
CA LYS A 229 -30.94 -7.56 -24.33
C LYS A 229 -32.12 -7.29 -23.39
N CYS A 230 -33.33 -7.59 -23.85
CA CYS A 230 -34.56 -7.42 -23.07
C CYS A 230 -34.49 -8.16 -21.73
N THR A 231 -33.93 -9.38 -21.73
CA THR A 231 -33.79 -10.17 -20.53
C THR A 231 -32.83 -9.50 -19.54
N VAL A 232 -31.65 -9.08 -19.99
CA VAL A 232 -30.68 -8.38 -19.13
C VAL A 232 -31.27 -7.09 -18.54
N GLU A 233 -31.93 -6.26 -19.36
CA GLU A 233 -32.55 -5.01 -18.90
C GLU A 233 -33.63 -5.25 -17.82
N ASN A 234 -34.50 -6.24 -18.03
CA ASN A 234 -35.54 -6.59 -17.06
C ASN A 234 -34.96 -7.19 -15.78
N LEU A 235 -33.90 -8.01 -15.87
CA LEU A 235 -33.21 -8.55 -14.69
C LEU A 235 -32.51 -7.46 -13.89
N CYS A 236 -31.90 -6.48 -14.54
CA CYS A 236 -31.35 -5.30 -13.86
C CYS A 236 -32.45 -4.55 -13.09
N GLN A 237 -33.59 -4.28 -13.71
CA GLN A 237 -34.73 -3.62 -13.05
C GLN A 237 -35.28 -4.44 -11.88
N LEU A 238 -35.47 -5.75 -12.07
CA LEU A 238 -35.90 -6.68 -11.01
C LEU A 238 -34.90 -6.71 -9.86
N GLY A 239 -33.60 -6.72 -10.15
CA GLY A 239 -32.53 -6.67 -9.17
C GLY A 239 -32.55 -5.37 -8.34
N VAL A 240 -32.78 -4.21 -8.98
CA VAL A 240 -32.92 -2.92 -8.29
C VAL A 240 -34.17 -2.91 -7.40
N LEU A 241 -35.32 -3.37 -7.92
CA LEU A 241 -36.58 -3.45 -7.16
C LEU A 241 -36.43 -4.36 -5.93
N ALA A 242 -35.85 -5.54 -6.11
CA ALA A 242 -35.63 -6.48 -5.03
C ALA A 242 -34.63 -5.94 -3.98
N GLY A 243 -33.64 -5.15 -4.41
CA GLY A 243 -32.69 -4.49 -3.52
C GLY A 243 -33.33 -3.42 -2.64
N ASN A 244 -34.29 -2.66 -3.18
CA ASN A 244 -34.98 -1.59 -2.47
C ASN A 244 -35.98 -2.09 -1.41
N ASP A 245 -36.42 -3.35 -1.48
CA ASP A 245 -37.50 -3.88 -0.62
C ASP A 245 -37.06 -4.38 0.77
N GLY A 246 -35.78 -4.23 1.13
CA GLY A 246 -35.30 -4.41 2.51
C GLY A 246 -35.14 -5.87 2.98
N GLY A 247 -34.84 -6.80 2.07
CA GLY A 247 -34.47 -8.20 2.39
C GLY A 247 -35.59 -9.24 2.22
N SER A 248 -36.82 -8.83 1.98
CA SER A 248 -37.97 -9.68 1.63
C SER A 248 -37.80 -10.44 0.30
N LEU A 249 -37.02 -9.89 -0.64
CA LEU A 249 -36.87 -10.38 -2.02
C LEU A 249 -35.45 -10.89 -2.33
N VAL A 250 -34.71 -11.38 -1.32
CA VAL A 250 -33.30 -11.82 -1.48
C VAL A 250 -33.12 -12.88 -2.56
N ASN A 251 -34.07 -13.83 -2.71
CA ASN A 251 -33.97 -14.85 -3.75
C ASN A 251 -34.07 -14.25 -5.16
N ILE A 252 -35.02 -13.33 -5.37
CA ILE A 252 -35.18 -12.61 -6.65
C ILE A 252 -33.96 -11.74 -6.92
N LEU A 253 -33.46 -11.02 -5.91
CA LEU A 253 -32.23 -10.22 -6.01
C LEU A 253 -31.04 -11.08 -6.48
N ASN A 254 -30.84 -12.22 -5.83
CA ASN A 254 -29.73 -13.13 -6.10
C ASN A 254 -29.82 -13.75 -7.50
N VAL A 255 -30.99 -14.27 -7.88
CA VAL A 255 -31.20 -14.87 -9.20
C VAL A 255 -31.10 -13.83 -10.31
N SER A 256 -31.61 -12.60 -10.09
CA SER A 256 -31.55 -11.53 -11.09
C SER A 256 -30.12 -11.11 -11.40
N TRP A 257 -29.32 -10.73 -10.40
CA TRP A 257 -27.94 -10.26 -10.63
C TRP A 257 -27.00 -11.39 -11.08
N LYS A 258 -27.16 -12.61 -10.57
CA LYS A 258 -26.43 -13.77 -11.09
C LYS A 258 -26.82 -14.07 -12.54
N GLY A 259 -28.11 -13.91 -12.87
CA GLY A 259 -28.63 -14.04 -14.21
C GLY A 259 -28.00 -13.05 -15.18
N VAL A 260 -27.94 -11.76 -14.81
CA VAL A 260 -27.27 -10.71 -15.59
C VAL A 260 -25.82 -11.10 -15.90
N VAL A 261 -25.04 -11.47 -14.86
CA VAL A 261 -23.64 -11.87 -15.05
C VAL A 261 -23.53 -13.10 -15.96
N ALA A 262 -24.37 -14.12 -15.76
CA ALA A 262 -24.33 -15.34 -16.56
C ALA A 262 -24.65 -15.09 -18.05
N LEU A 263 -25.64 -14.25 -18.36
CA LEU A 263 -25.99 -13.92 -19.74
C LEU A 263 -24.90 -13.10 -20.43
N LEU A 264 -24.34 -12.14 -19.71
CA LEU A 264 -23.23 -11.35 -20.21
C LEU A 264 -22.00 -12.25 -20.50
N GLN A 265 -21.67 -13.18 -19.61
CA GLN A 265 -20.60 -14.16 -19.86
C GLN A 265 -20.82 -14.99 -21.13
N SER A 266 -22.07 -15.29 -21.47
CA SER A 266 -22.43 -16.06 -22.67
C SER A 266 -22.44 -15.24 -23.97
N GLY A 267 -22.46 -13.91 -23.91
CA GLY A 267 -22.65 -13.05 -25.08
C GLY A 267 -21.62 -11.93 -25.19
N LYS A 268 -20.41 -12.23 -25.69
CA LYS A 268 -19.39 -11.19 -25.97
C LYS A 268 -19.85 -10.16 -27.01
N ILE A 269 -20.75 -10.54 -27.92
CA ILE A 269 -21.31 -9.67 -29.00
C ILE A 269 -22.37 -8.68 -28.46
N LEU A 270 -22.82 -8.84 -27.21
CA LEU A 270 -23.81 -7.95 -26.61
C LEU A 270 -23.29 -6.54 -26.30
N THR A 271 -22.00 -6.27 -26.49
CA THR A 271 -21.35 -4.98 -26.20
C THR A 271 -21.87 -3.82 -27.05
N GLU A 272 -22.34 -4.06 -28.27
CA GLU A 272 -22.89 -3.03 -29.14
C GLU A 272 -24.35 -2.67 -28.80
N VAL A 273 -25.03 -3.52 -28.03
CA VAL A 273 -26.49 -3.46 -27.84
C VAL A 273 -26.90 -3.19 -26.39
N ILE A 274 -26.08 -3.62 -25.42
CA ILE A 274 -26.30 -3.43 -23.98
C ILE A 274 -25.36 -2.36 -23.46
N VAL A 275 -25.92 -1.38 -22.74
CA VAL A 275 -25.16 -0.29 -22.10
C VAL A 275 -24.54 -0.81 -20.79
N ILE A 276 -23.38 -1.46 -20.88
CA ILE A 276 -22.66 -2.02 -19.72
C ILE A 276 -22.33 -0.95 -18.67
N GLN A 277 -22.10 0.30 -19.10
CA GLN A 277 -21.84 1.44 -18.22
C GLN A 277 -22.96 1.67 -17.20
N GLU A 278 -24.22 1.58 -17.65
CA GLU A 278 -25.40 1.78 -16.80
C GLU A 278 -25.54 0.66 -15.76
N ILE A 279 -25.18 -0.58 -16.13
CA ILE A 279 -25.23 -1.72 -15.21
C ILE A 279 -24.19 -1.56 -14.10
N ILE A 280 -22.94 -1.19 -14.45
CA ILE A 280 -21.86 -0.99 -13.48
C ILE A 280 -22.19 0.18 -12.54
N THR A 281 -22.62 1.31 -13.09
CA THR A 281 -23.01 2.49 -12.28
C THR A 281 -24.20 2.20 -11.38
N THR A 282 -25.18 1.43 -11.85
CA THR A 282 -26.30 0.95 -11.02
C THR A 282 -25.81 0.12 -9.85
N LEU A 283 -24.93 -0.87 -10.07
CA LEU A 283 -24.36 -1.70 -9.00
C LEU A 283 -23.54 -0.88 -7.99
N ILE A 284 -22.77 0.10 -8.46
CA ILE A 284 -22.03 1.04 -7.60
C ILE A 284 -22.99 1.86 -6.74
N SER A 285 -24.08 2.35 -7.32
CA SER A 285 -25.10 3.12 -6.58
C SER A 285 -25.78 2.27 -5.51
N LEU A 286 -26.10 1.01 -5.81
CA LEU A 286 -26.69 0.04 -4.89
C LEU A 286 -25.71 -0.37 -3.77
N ALA A 287 -24.40 -0.41 -4.06
CA ALA A 287 -23.38 -0.63 -3.03
C ALA A 287 -23.25 0.60 -2.11
N SER A 288 -23.34 1.81 -2.65
CA SER A 288 -23.16 3.07 -1.91
C SER A 288 -24.33 3.39 -0.97
N GLY A 289 -25.56 3.01 -1.35
CA GLY A 289 -26.78 3.29 -0.58
C GLY A 289 -26.74 2.80 0.87
N PRO A 290 -26.51 1.50 1.13
CA PRO A 290 -26.43 0.96 2.51
C PRO A 290 -25.36 1.62 3.37
N MET A 291 -24.20 1.97 2.77
CA MET A 291 -23.13 2.66 3.50
C MET A 291 -23.52 4.09 3.86
N ARG A 292 -24.17 4.82 2.95
CA ARG A 292 -24.72 6.15 3.25
C ARG A 292 -25.73 6.11 4.38
N CYS A 293 -26.68 5.18 4.33
CA CYS A 293 -27.68 5.02 5.40
C CYS A 293 -27.02 4.68 6.75
N ALA A 294 -26.00 3.80 6.74
CA ALA A 294 -25.25 3.47 7.94
C ALA A 294 -24.45 4.67 8.48
N ALA A 295 -23.83 5.45 7.59
CA ALA A 295 -23.12 6.67 7.96
C ALA A 295 -24.05 7.70 8.64
N GLU A 296 -25.25 7.91 8.09
CA GLU A 296 -26.26 8.80 8.67
C GLU A 296 -26.77 8.29 10.04
N ALA A 297 -27.12 7.00 10.12
CA ALA A 297 -27.61 6.38 11.35
C ALA A 297 -26.54 6.41 12.45
N TRP A 298 -25.34 5.91 12.15
CA TRP A 298 -24.24 5.83 13.12
C TRP A 298 -23.64 7.20 13.44
N SER A 299 -23.86 8.26 12.65
CA SER A 299 -23.49 9.63 13.06
C SER A 299 -24.45 10.24 14.06
N SER A 300 -25.74 9.92 13.94
CA SER A 300 -26.81 10.63 14.67
C SER A 300 -27.21 9.94 15.97
N SER A 301 -26.96 8.63 16.11
CA SER A 301 -27.45 7.83 17.24
C SER A 301 -26.37 7.05 18.00
N LEU A 302 -25.09 7.40 17.88
CA LEU A 302 -23.99 6.64 18.48
C LEU A 302 -23.93 6.82 19.99
N THR A 303 -24.61 5.93 20.73
CA THR A 303 -24.52 5.85 22.20
C THR A 303 -23.86 4.56 22.67
N GLU A 304 -23.88 3.51 21.85
CA GLU A 304 -23.37 2.17 22.17
C GLU A 304 -22.51 1.63 21.01
N THR A 305 -21.68 0.62 21.31
CA THR A 305 -20.83 -0.05 20.31
C THR A 305 -21.68 -0.79 19.27
N ILE A 306 -21.38 -0.62 17.99
CA ILE A 306 -22.08 -1.34 16.91
C ILE A 306 -21.72 -2.82 16.94
N SER A 307 -22.72 -3.69 17.00
CA SER A 307 -22.52 -5.14 17.03
C SER A 307 -21.97 -5.69 15.71
N VAL A 308 -21.21 -6.79 15.78
CA VAL A 308 -20.71 -7.52 14.58
C VAL A 308 -21.85 -7.96 13.67
N SER A 309 -22.98 -8.39 14.23
CA SER A 309 -24.15 -8.83 13.46
C SER A 309 -24.80 -7.67 12.70
N GLU A 310 -24.90 -6.49 13.32
CA GLU A 310 -25.39 -5.28 12.66
C GLU A 310 -24.44 -4.83 11.55
N ALA A 311 -23.14 -4.77 11.82
CA ALA A 311 -22.14 -4.42 10.80
C ALA A 311 -22.17 -5.39 9.61
N ARG A 312 -22.28 -6.71 9.85
CA ARG A 312 -22.41 -7.71 8.77
C ARG A 312 -23.69 -7.52 7.97
N ARG A 313 -24.82 -7.22 8.62
CA ARG A 313 -26.10 -6.93 7.96
C ARG A 313 -25.99 -5.74 7.00
N THR A 314 -25.20 -4.73 7.37
CA THR A 314 -24.92 -3.55 6.52
C THR A 314 -23.96 -3.87 5.37
N PHE A 315 -22.85 -4.57 5.62
CA PHE A 315 -21.77 -4.72 4.63
C PHE A 315 -21.91 -5.93 3.70
N LEU A 316 -22.67 -6.97 4.06
CA LEU A 316 -22.90 -8.12 3.17
C LEU A 316 -23.59 -7.75 1.85
N PRO A 317 -24.66 -6.92 1.83
CA PRO A 317 -25.25 -6.41 0.59
C PRO A 317 -24.25 -5.61 -0.25
N VAL A 318 -23.43 -4.77 0.39
CA VAL A 318 -22.41 -3.96 -0.30
C VAL A 318 -21.40 -4.89 -1.01
N LYS A 319 -20.88 -5.89 -0.29
CA LYS A 319 -20.00 -6.92 -0.86
C LYS A 319 -20.64 -7.64 -2.04
N PHE A 320 -21.92 -8.00 -1.92
CA PHE A 320 -22.67 -8.67 -2.98
C PHE A 320 -22.68 -7.85 -4.27
N TYR A 321 -23.04 -6.56 -4.20
CA TYR A 321 -23.08 -5.69 -5.38
C TYR A 321 -21.68 -5.44 -5.97
N LEU A 322 -20.68 -5.18 -5.12
CA LEU A 322 -19.30 -4.98 -5.58
C LEU A 322 -18.75 -6.23 -6.29
N ILE A 323 -19.01 -7.45 -5.79
CA ILE A 323 -18.58 -8.68 -6.48
C ILE A 323 -19.16 -8.77 -7.90
N HIS A 324 -20.42 -8.39 -8.09
CA HIS A 324 -21.05 -8.43 -9.41
C HIS A 324 -20.49 -7.32 -10.31
N ALA A 325 -20.24 -6.12 -9.76
CA ALA A 325 -19.59 -5.03 -10.49
C ALA A 325 -18.18 -5.42 -10.95
N VAL A 326 -17.37 -6.03 -10.05
CA VAL A 326 -16.03 -6.56 -10.37
C VAL A 326 -16.12 -7.58 -11.50
N LYS A 327 -17.02 -8.58 -11.40
CA LYS A 327 -17.17 -9.61 -12.44
C LYS A 327 -17.51 -9.01 -13.81
N ILE A 328 -18.44 -8.05 -13.87
CA ILE A 328 -18.82 -7.41 -15.13
C ILE A 328 -17.68 -6.54 -15.65
N ALA A 329 -17.00 -5.78 -14.79
CA ALA A 329 -15.86 -4.95 -15.17
C ALA A 329 -14.67 -5.78 -15.67
N THR A 330 -14.43 -6.97 -15.10
CA THR A 330 -13.42 -7.92 -15.61
C THR A 330 -13.81 -8.51 -16.96
N LEU A 331 -15.12 -8.72 -17.22
CA LEU A 331 -15.61 -9.26 -18.49
C LEU A 331 -15.60 -8.23 -19.63
N TYR A 332 -15.85 -6.95 -19.30
CA TYR A 332 -15.92 -5.85 -20.27
C TYR A 332 -15.09 -4.65 -19.81
N PRO A 333 -13.76 -4.81 -19.71
CA PRO A 333 -12.89 -3.80 -19.13
C PRO A 333 -12.82 -2.51 -19.97
N SER A 334 -12.95 -2.60 -21.30
CA SER A 334 -13.03 -1.44 -22.19
C SER A 334 -14.29 -0.59 -21.96
N GLN A 335 -15.45 -1.23 -21.75
CA GLN A 335 -16.71 -0.54 -21.42
C GLN A 335 -16.69 -0.01 -19.98
N ALA A 336 -16.13 -0.79 -19.05
CA ALA A 336 -16.00 -0.38 -17.65
C ALA A 336 -15.07 0.84 -17.49
N TYR A 337 -14.03 0.97 -18.32
CA TYR A 337 -13.18 2.16 -18.32
C TYR A 337 -13.97 3.45 -18.62
N LEU A 338 -15.07 3.40 -19.37
CA LEU A 338 -15.88 4.59 -19.64
C LEU A 338 -16.55 5.17 -18.39
N VAL A 339 -16.63 4.38 -17.30
CA VAL A 339 -17.14 4.79 -15.97
C VAL A 339 -16.07 4.66 -14.88
N HIS A 340 -14.79 4.77 -15.26
CA HIS A 340 -13.66 4.61 -14.35
C HIS A 340 -13.68 5.62 -13.19
N ARG A 341 -14.21 6.83 -13.41
CA ARG A 341 -14.28 7.88 -12.38
C ARG A 341 -15.28 7.53 -11.29
N GLU A 342 -16.44 6.98 -11.67
CA GLU A 342 -17.46 6.51 -10.74
C GLU A 342 -16.95 5.30 -9.95
N MET A 343 -16.24 4.38 -10.61
CA MET A 343 -15.58 3.23 -9.95
C MET A 343 -14.54 3.70 -8.94
N ALA A 344 -13.64 4.61 -9.33
CA ALA A 344 -12.59 5.15 -8.47
C ALA A 344 -13.15 5.97 -7.32
N LEU A 345 -14.17 6.81 -7.56
CA LEU A 345 -14.88 7.53 -6.51
C LEU A 345 -15.50 6.56 -5.49
N CYS A 346 -16.19 5.50 -5.95
CA CYS A 346 -16.78 4.50 -5.06
C CYS A 346 -15.72 3.89 -4.13
N VAL A 347 -14.57 3.49 -4.68
CA VAL A 347 -13.48 2.90 -3.89
C VAL A 347 -12.86 3.92 -2.93
N LEU A 348 -12.74 5.19 -3.34
CA LEU A 348 -12.29 6.27 -2.45
C LEU A 348 -13.27 6.55 -1.31
N LEU A 349 -14.58 6.55 -1.57
CA LEU A 349 -15.62 6.70 -0.55
C LEU A 349 -15.59 5.55 0.45
N ILE A 350 -15.46 4.31 -0.04
CA ILE A 350 -15.28 3.11 0.78
C ILE A 350 -14.03 3.25 1.66
N SER A 351 -12.89 3.63 1.06
CA SER A 351 -11.61 3.76 1.78
C SER A 351 -11.64 4.88 2.81
N THR A 352 -12.30 5.99 2.49
CA THR A 352 -12.53 7.10 3.42
C THR A 352 -13.41 6.64 4.58
N PHE A 353 -14.54 5.98 4.29
CA PHE A 353 -15.45 5.47 5.31
C PHE A 353 -14.73 4.52 6.29
N LYS A 354 -13.81 3.67 5.81
CA LYS A 354 -12.95 2.82 6.67
C LYS A 354 -12.21 3.63 7.73
N VAL A 355 -11.52 4.71 7.33
CA VAL A 355 -10.74 5.56 8.25
C VAL A 355 -11.61 6.09 9.38
N PHE A 356 -12.83 6.53 9.05
CA PHE A 356 -13.75 7.03 10.05
C PHE A 356 -14.24 5.93 11.01
N LEU A 357 -14.54 4.73 10.50
CA LEU A 357 -14.91 3.60 11.35
C LEU A 357 -13.78 3.22 12.31
N SER A 358 -12.52 3.33 11.86
CA SER A 358 -11.35 3.00 12.68
C SER A 358 -10.97 4.10 13.68
N ARG A 359 -11.46 5.32 13.51
CA ARG A 359 -11.16 6.45 14.40
C ARG A 359 -12.02 6.45 15.67
N GLU A 360 -13.23 5.91 15.59
CA GLU A 360 -14.19 5.92 16.69
C GLU A 360 -14.26 4.55 17.36
N ASN A 361 -13.91 4.47 18.64
CA ASN A 361 -13.84 3.21 19.37
C ASN A 361 -15.17 2.43 19.38
N LEU A 362 -16.29 3.14 19.37
CA LEU A 362 -17.63 2.52 19.31
C LEU A 362 -17.91 1.81 17.97
N LEU A 363 -17.10 2.07 16.93
CA LEU A 363 -17.23 1.52 15.59
C LEU A 363 -16.15 0.47 15.27
N ASN A 364 -15.30 0.08 16.23
CA ASN A 364 -14.23 -0.90 16.02
C ASN A 364 -14.73 -2.23 15.42
N SER A 365 -15.79 -2.81 15.96
CA SER A 365 -16.37 -4.05 15.41
C SER A 365 -16.89 -3.88 13.97
N ALA A 366 -17.41 -2.69 13.63
CA ALA A 366 -17.79 -2.39 12.27
C ALA A 366 -16.56 -2.27 11.36
N SER A 367 -15.48 -1.64 11.84
CA SER A 367 -14.20 -1.53 11.13
C SER A 367 -13.56 -2.89 10.85
N GLU A 368 -13.63 -3.84 11.79
CA GLU A 368 -13.12 -5.21 11.60
C GLU A 368 -13.91 -5.96 10.52
N VAL A 369 -15.24 -5.95 10.61
CA VAL A 369 -16.11 -6.58 9.61
C VAL A 369 -15.93 -5.93 8.24
N PHE A 370 -15.70 -4.61 8.20
CA PHE A 370 -15.40 -3.88 6.98
C PHE A 370 -14.11 -4.39 6.32
N SER A 371 -13.01 -4.50 7.08
CA SER A 371 -11.73 -5.02 6.57
C SER A 371 -11.87 -6.46 6.05
N GLU A 372 -12.67 -7.31 6.71
CA GLU A 372 -12.93 -8.68 6.27
C GLU A 372 -13.73 -8.74 4.95
N LEU A 373 -14.76 -7.91 4.81
CA LEU A 373 -15.76 -8.07 3.76
C LEU A 373 -15.52 -7.19 2.53
N LEU A 374 -15.04 -5.95 2.70
CA LEU A 374 -15.07 -4.92 1.66
C LEU A 374 -13.70 -4.48 1.15
N GLU A 375 -12.66 -4.49 1.98
CA GLU A 375 -11.33 -3.95 1.61
C GLU A 375 -10.81 -4.54 0.30
N LYS A 376 -10.68 -5.87 0.24
CA LYS A 376 -10.16 -6.55 -0.96
C LYS A 376 -11.10 -6.42 -2.16
N THR A 377 -12.40 -6.63 -1.96
CA THR A 377 -13.39 -6.57 -3.06
C THR A 377 -13.50 -5.16 -3.66
N SER A 378 -13.36 -4.12 -2.86
CA SER A 378 -13.34 -2.73 -3.35
C SER A 378 -12.10 -2.47 -4.20
N LEU A 379 -10.92 -2.96 -3.77
CA LEU A 379 -9.70 -2.84 -4.57
C LEU A 379 -9.79 -3.63 -5.88
N ASP A 380 -10.40 -4.82 -5.85
CA ASP A 380 -10.58 -5.66 -7.04
C ASP A 380 -11.39 -4.97 -8.14
N LEU A 381 -12.22 -3.97 -7.80
CA LEU A 381 -12.97 -3.15 -8.76
C LEU A 381 -12.06 -2.25 -9.59
N LEU A 382 -10.99 -1.69 -9.00
CA LEU A 382 -9.99 -0.95 -9.77
C LEU A 382 -9.00 -1.91 -10.45
N SER A 383 -8.62 -2.99 -9.77
CA SER A 383 -7.74 -4.01 -10.34
C SER A 383 -8.33 -4.65 -11.59
N SER A 384 -9.66 -4.75 -11.73
CA SER A 384 -10.28 -5.27 -12.97
C SER A 384 -9.96 -4.41 -14.21
N LEU A 385 -9.74 -3.11 -14.03
CA LEU A 385 -9.29 -2.21 -15.10
C LEU A 385 -7.76 -2.24 -15.24
N LEU A 386 -7.05 -2.10 -14.12
CA LEU A 386 -5.59 -1.97 -14.08
C LEU A 386 -4.89 -3.24 -14.58
N ASN A 387 -5.45 -4.42 -14.35
CA ASN A 387 -4.86 -5.70 -14.77
C ASN A 387 -5.35 -6.18 -16.14
N SER A 388 -6.29 -5.47 -16.77
CA SER A 388 -6.81 -5.87 -18.07
C SER A 388 -5.80 -5.60 -19.19
N SER A 389 -5.68 -6.52 -20.14
CA SER A 389 -4.92 -6.33 -21.38
C SER A 389 -5.70 -5.51 -22.43
N GLU A 390 -7.02 -5.39 -22.31
CA GLU A 390 -7.87 -4.64 -23.25
C GLU A 390 -7.88 -3.13 -22.97
N VAL A 391 -7.53 -2.72 -21.74
CA VAL A 391 -7.41 -1.31 -21.37
C VAL A 391 -6.02 -0.82 -21.73
N LYS A 392 -5.93 0.23 -22.54
CA LYS A 392 -4.66 0.83 -22.95
C LYS A 392 -3.86 1.29 -21.72
N GLN A 393 -2.54 1.19 -21.82
CA GLN A 393 -1.64 1.59 -20.73
C GLN A 393 -1.82 3.06 -20.33
N ASP A 394 -1.95 3.98 -21.29
CA ASP A 394 -2.19 5.40 -21.03
C ASP A 394 -3.47 5.63 -20.21
N SER A 395 -4.52 4.85 -20.50
CA SER A 395 -5.79 4.89 -19.76
C SER A 395 -5.64 4.38 -18.32
N LYS A 396 -4.82 3.33 -18.10
CA LYS A 396 -4.49 2.87 -16.74
C LYS A 396 -3.75 3.96 -15.96
N PHE A 397 -2.85 4.68 -16.63
CA PHE A 397 -2.06 5.75 -16.03
C PHE A 397 -2.92 6.97 -15.72
N GLU A 398 -3.82 7.36 -16.62
CA GLU A 398 -4.82 8.42 -16.39
C GLU A 398 -5.67 8.11 -15.15
N LEU A 399 -6.13 6.86 -14.99
CA LEU A 399 -6.87 6.43 -13.80
C LEU A 399 -6.04 6.61 -12.51
N LEU A 400 -4.79 6.18 -12.51
CA LEU A 400 -3.91 6.33 -11.33
C LEU A 400 -3.59 7.80 -11.04
N ASP A 401 -3.36 8.61 -12.08
CA ASP A 401 -3.10 10.06 -11.94
C ASP A 401 -4.34 10.80 -11.42
N TRP A 402 -5.54 10.34 -11.79
CA TRP A 402 -6.79 10.89 -11.26
C TRP A 402 -6.98 10.55 -9.77
N VAL A 403 -6.66 9.32 -9.35
CA VAL A 403 -6.75 8.90 -7.94
C VAL A 403 -5.66 9.57 -7.10
N PHE A 404 -4.43 9.64 -7.63
CA PHE A 404 -3.21 10.13 -6.99
C PHE A 404 -2.60 11.30 -7.80
N PRO A 405 -3.12 12.53 -7.65
CA PRO A 405 -2.69 13.69 -8.44
C PRO A 405 -1.28 14.14 -8.06
N ASP A 406 -0.47 14.54 -9.05
CA ASP A 406 0.93 14.95 -8.83
C ASP A 406 1.10 16.22 -7.99
N GLU A 407 0.15 17.16 -8.07
CA GLU A 407 0.15 18.35 -7.21
C GLU A 407 -0.77 18.15 -6.00
N CYS A 408 -0.17 17.97 -4.82
CA CYS A 408 -0.89 18.15 -3.57
C CYS A 408 -1.16 19.65 -3.37
N ARG A 409 -2.36 20.11 -3.73
CA ARG A 409 -2.86 21.46 -3.40
C ARG A 409 -3.17 21.59 -1.90
N LEU A 410 -2.18 21.33 -1.05
CA LEU A 410 -2.26 21.49 0.40
C LEU A 410 -1.84 22.90 0.87
N ASN A 411 -1.51 23.82 -0.06
CA ASN A 411 -1.04 25.16 0.28
C ASN A 411 -2.16 26.06 0.87
N SER A 412 -1.98 26.36 2.16
CA SER A 412 -2.32 27.61 2.86
C SER A 412 -3.67 28.28 2.55
N PHE A 413 -4.75 27.75 3.12
CA PHE A 413 -5.93 28.60 3.38
C PHE A 413 -5.77 29.24 4.76
N HIS A 414 -5.14 30.42 4.78
CA HIS A 414 -5.18 31.36 5.90
C HIS A 414 -6.55 32.05 5.95
N GLY A 415 -7.61 31.28 6.16
CA GLY A 415 -8.99 31.75 6.28
C GLY A 415 -9.75 30.95 7.33
N ASP A 416 -10.05 31.60 8.46
CA ASP A 416 -10.86 31.15 9.60
C ASP A 416 -10.62 29.71 10.09
N SER A 417 -9.55 29.57 10.87
CA SER A 417 -9.08 28.34 11.52
C SER A 417 -9.96 27.79 12.65
N ASN A 418 -11.29 28.00 12.60
CA ASN A 418 -12.19 27.50 13.65
C ASN A 418 -13.33 26.60 13.13
N SER A 419 -13.44 26.39 11.81
CA SER A 419 -14.39 25.42 11.23
C SER A 419 -13.77 24.05 10.92
N CYS A 420 -12.43 23.91 10.98
CA CYS A 420 -11.71 22.74 10.47
C CYS A 420 -11.60 21.57 11.46
N TYR A 421 -11.86 21.79 12.75
CA TYR A 421 -11.71 20.75 13.79
C TYR A 421 -12.91 19.82 13.95
N ARG A 422 -14.04 20.09 13.29
CA ARG A 422 -15.09 19.09 13.14
C ARG A 422 -14.91 18.44 11.78
N LEU A 423 -14.32 17.25 11.77
CA LEU A 423 -14.64 16.30 10.72
C LEU A 423 -16.16 16.29 10.55
N THR A 424 -16.57 16.73 9.37
CA THR A 424 -17.93 16.72 8.85
C THR A 424 -18.56 15.34 9.10
N LEU A 425 -19.86 15.31 9.39
CA LEU A 425 -20.61 14.10 9.79
C LEU A 425 -20.29 12.93 8.83
N LEU A 426 -20.31 11.66 9.27
CA LEU A 426 -20.05 10.53 8.35
C LEU A 426 -20.92 10.59 7.08
N ALA A 427 -22.10 11.20 7.19
CA ALA A 427 -23.03 11.45 6.09
C ALA A 427 -22.42 12.32 4.95
N ASP A 428 -21.58 13.29 5.28
CA ASP A 428 -20.99 14.24 4.32
C ASP A 428 -19.96 13.58 3.39
N ILE A 429 -19.48 12.36 3.73
CA ILE A 429 -18.62 11.55 2.85
C ILE A 429 -19.36 11.26 1.54
N PHE A 430 -20.64 10.89 1.62
CA PHE A 430 -21.41 10.40 0.47
C PHE A 430 -22.10 11.51 -0.34
N SER A 431 -21.83 12.79 -0.04
CA SER A 431 -22.27 13.95 -0.82
C SER A 431 -21.25 14.41 -1.88
N VAL A 432 -20.03 13.83 -1.89
CA VAL A 432 -18.98 14.20 -2.85
C VAL A 432 -19.28 13.62 -4.24
N ASN A 433 -19.26 14.46 -5.27
CA ASN A 433 -19.42 14.07 -6.67
C ASN A 433 -18.06 13.90 -7.38
N SER A 434 -18.01 13.10 -8.45
CA SER A 434 -16.80 12.78 -9.23
C SER A 434 -16.08 14.01 -9.79
N HIS A 435 -16.78 15.12 -9.99
CA HIS A 435 -16.22 16.38 -10.48
C HIS A 435 -15.47 17.21 -9.43
N VAL A 436 -15.70 16.98 -8.12
CA VAL A 436 -15.16 17.83 -7.02
C VAL A 436 -14.12 17.07 -6.17
N VAL A 437 -13.71 15.88 -6.64
CA VAL A 437 -12.89 14.92 -5.88
C VAL A 437 -11.52 15.50 -5.48
N HIS A 438 -10.89 16.31 -6.32
CA HIS A 438 -9.57 16.88 -6.07
C HIS A 438 -9.55 17.97 -4.98
N GLU A 439 -10.69 18.62 -4.71
CA GLU A 439 -10.81 19.71 -3.73
C GLU A 439 -11.27 19.21 -2.35
N ALA A 440 -11.85 18.01 -2.28
CA ALA A 440 -12.36 17.43 -1.06
C ALA A 440 -11.21 16.94 -0.14
N ARG A 441 -10.79 17.80 0.79
CA ARG A 441 -9.81 17.49 1.85
C ARG A 441 -10.19 16.20 2.62
N LEU A 442 -11.48 15.96 2.78
CA LEU A 442 -12.06 14.76 3.41
C LEU A 442 -11.56 13.42 2.79
N LEU A 443 -11.29 13.41 1.49
CA LEU A 443 -10.90 12.19 0.76
C LEU A 443 -9.38 11.91 0.83
N SER A 444 -8.58 12.81 1.39
CA SER A 444 -7.11 12.67 1.46
C SER A 444 -6.69 11.40 2.22
N LEU A 445 -7.30 11.13 3.37
CA LEU A 445 -7.04 9.91 4.15
C LEU A 445 -7.54 8.65 3.42
N GLY A 446 -8.67 8.75 2.71
CA GLY A 446 -9.16 7.67 1.86
C GLY A 446 -8.18 7.32 0.73
N ARG A 447 -7.55 8.33 0.11
CA ARG A 447 -6.46 8.12 -0.87
C ARG A 447 -5.25 7.46 -0.24
N LEU A 448 -4.85 7.88 0.96
CA LEU A 448 -3.71 7.29 1.67
C LEU A 448 -3.96 5.81 1.99
N VAL A 449 -5.15 5.46 2.48
CA VAL A 449 -5.56 4.06 2.72
C VAL A 449 -5.63 3.26 1.42
N LEU A 450 -6.15 3.86 0.35
CA LEU A 450 -6.21 3.21 -0.96
C LEU A 450 -4.80 2.93 -1.51
N PHE A 451 -3.88 3.90 -1.38
CA PHE A 451 -2.47 3.73 -1.77
C PHE A 451 -1.80 2.61 -0.96
N HIS A 452 -2.00 2.61 0.38
CA HIS A 452 -1.57 1.51 1.24
C HIS A 452 -2.08 0.15 0.74
N ASN A 453 -3.36 0.05 0.38
CA ASN A 453 -3.94 -1.19 -0.13
C ASN A 453 -3.32 -1.62 -1.47
N PHE A 454 -3.03 -0.67 -2.37
CA PHE A 454 -2.30 -0.97 -3.61
C PHE A 454 -0.90 -1.53 -3.36
N LEU A 455 -0.15 -0.95 -2.42
CA LEU A 455 1.17 -1.46 -2.02
C LEU A 455 1.07 -2.89 -1.46
N ARG A 456 0.11 -3.11 -0.56
CA ARG A 456 -0.13 -4.38 0.13
C ARG A 456 -0.54 -5.51 -0.80
N PHE A 457 -1.41 -5.24 -1.79
CA PHE A 457 -1.92 -6.22 -2.74
C PHE A 457 -1.22 -6.17 -4.11
N SER A 458 -0.04 -5.55 -4.17
CA SER A 458 0.71 -5.27 -5.39
C SER A 458 1.14 -6.50 -6.18
N ASN A 459 1.27 -7.66 -5.54
CA ASN A 459 1.62 -8.91 -6.22
C ASN A 459 0.62 -9.29 -7.33
N GLY A 460 -0.65 -8.89 -7.19
CA GLY A 460 -1.69 -9.14 -8.18
C GLY A 460 -1.79 -8.10 -9.28
N LEU A 461 -0.90 -7.09 -9.34
CA LEU A 461 -0.97 -6.00 -10.31
C LEU A 461 -0.13 -6.28 -11.57
N ASP A 462 -0.53 -5.69 -12.70
CA ASP A 462 0.24 -5.65 -13.94
C ASP A 462 1.58 -4.89 -13.77
N GLU A 463 2.63 -5.28 -14.51
CA GLU A 463 3.98 -4.70 -14.36
C GLU A 463 4.03 -3.20 -14.67
N ALA A 464 3.32 -2.75 -15.71
CA ALA A 464 3.23 -1.33 -16.04
C ALA A 464 2.56 -0.52 -14.90
N VAL A 465 1.59 -1.12 -14.22
CA VAL A 465 0.88 -0.52 -13.08
C VAL A 465 1.80 -0.45 -11.86
N LYS A 466 2.57 -1.51 -11.58
CA LYS A 466 3.59 -1.48 -10.52
C LYS A 466 4.58 -0.34 -10.74
N ASN A 467 5.11 -0.20 -11.96
CA ASN A 467 6.02 0.91 -12.32
C ASN A 467 5.38 2.27 -12.04
N LYS A 468 4.12 2.49 -12.46
CA LYS A 468 3.41 3.76 -12.23
C LYS A 468 3.09 4.01 -10.75
N ILE A 469 2.85 2.97 -9.95
CA ILE A 469 2.71 3.13 -8.49
C ILE A 469 4.04 3.55 -7.86
N THR A 470 5.16 3.00 -8.34
CA THR A 470 6.49 3.38 -7.85
C THR A 470 6.78 4.86 -8.09
N THR A 471 6.44 5.41 -9.27
CA THR A 471 6.61 6.85 -9.54
C THR A 471 5.72 7.74 -8.66
N LYS A 472 4.66 7.18 -8.06
CA LYS A 472 3.76 7.87 -7.12
C LYS A 472 4.19 7.77 -5.66
N LEU A 473 5.32 7.15 -5.34
CA LEU A 473 5.85 7.15 -3.98
C LEU A 473 6.24 8.56 -3.49
N GLY A 474 6.64 9.46 -4.40
CA GLY A 474 6.83 10.88 -4.08
C GLY A 474 5.56 11.54 -3.56
N TRP A 475 4.44 11.33 -4.25
CA TRP A 475 3.12 11.79 -3.81
C TRP A 475 2.76 11.31 -2.41
N LEU A 476 3.09 10.05 -2.07
CA LEU A 476 2.85 9.52 -0.72
C LEU A 476 3.59 10.35 0.34
N LEU A 477 4.87 10.67 0.12
CA LEU A 477 5.65 11.49 1.07
C LEU A 477 5.07 12.90 1.17
N ASP A 478 4.70 13.53 0.06
CA ASP A 478 4.13 14.88 0.06
C ASP A 478 2.83 14.96 0.87
N VAL A 479 1.97 13.93 0.76
CA VAL A 479 0.74 13.82 1.54
C VAL A 479 1.03 13.65 3.03
N LEU A 480 2.04 12.86 3.39
CA LEU A 480 2.41 12.59 4.78
C LEU A 480 3.00 13.81 5.51
N VAL A 481 3.49 14.83 4.79
CA VAL A 481 4.01 16.07 5.40
C VAL A 481 2.87 16.98 5.91
N GLY A 482 1.64 16.80 5.43
CA GLY A 482 0.50 17.62 5.86
C GLY A 482 0.19 17.46 7.35
N GLU A 483 0.06 18.57 8.09
CA GLU A 483 -0.06 18.58 9.56
C GLU A 483 -1.18 17.67 10.11
N GLU A 484 -2.36 17.74 9.50
CA GLU A 484 -3.50 16.93 9.88
C GLU A 484 -3.33 15.44 9.50
N ILE A 485 -2.57 15.15 8.43
CA ILE A 485 -2.39 13.78 7.96
C ILE A 485 -1.31 13.08 8.78
N TYR A 486 -0.17 13.73 9.03
CA TYR A 486 0.90 13.11 9.82
C TYR A 486 0.41 12.80 11.24
N SER A 487 -0.33 13.72 11.86
CA SER A 487 -0.84 13.54 13.23
C SER A 487 -1.81 12.37 13.30
N LEU A 488 -2.71 12.26 12.32
CA LEU A 488 -3.63 11.13 12.20
C LEU A 488 -2.92 9.82 11.86
N VAL A 489 -1.87 9.82 11.03
CA VAL A 489 -1.12 8.59 10.70
C VAL A 489 -0.43 8.00 11.93
N LEU A 490 0.02 8.85 12.86
CA LEU A 490 0.65 8.43 14.10
C LEU A 490 -0.34 7.93 15.16
N ASP A 491 -1.56 8.48 15.18
CA ASP A 491 -2.61 8.15 16.17
C ASP A 491 -3.57 7.04 15.70
N LEU A 492 -3.87 6.98 14.40
CA LEU A 492 -4.85 6.06 13.82
C LEU A 492 -4.38 4.61 13.95
N GLN A 493 -5.24 3.76 14.49
CA GLN A 493 -5.09 2.32 14.43
C GLN A 493 -6.06 1.76 13.39
N ILE A 494 -5.63 0.75 12.63
CA ILE A 494 -6.49 0.08 11.66
C ILE A 494 -6.46 -1.43 11.86
N PRO A 495 -7.59 -2.13 11.58
CA PRO A 495 -7.60 -3.58 11.58
C PRO A 495 -6.97 -4.10 10.27
N VAL A 496 -5.90 -4.88 10.41
CA VAL A 496 -5.12 -5.48 9.32
C VAL A 496 -5.24 -7.00 9.38
N THR A 497 -5.50 -7.62 8.21
CA THR A 497 -5.62 -9.08 8.08
C THR A 497 -4.25 -9.76 7.90
N TYR A 498 -3.83 -10.59 8.85
CA TYR A 498 -2.59 -11.35 8.71
C TYR A 498 -2.87 -12.75 8.15
N GLY A 499 -2.20 -13.07 7.03
CA GLY A 499 -2.29 -14.37 6.37
C GLY A 499 -1.19 -15.31 6.85
N SER A 500 -1.40 -15.97 8.00
CA SER A 500 -0.54 -17.05 8.48
C SER A 500 -1.35 -18.34 8.64
N GLY A 501 -1.67 -19.01 7.52
CA GLY A 501 -2.32 -20.32 7.53
C GLY A 501 -3.85 -20.34 7.75
N LYS A 502 -4.36 -21.44 8.33
CA LYS A 502 -5.79 -21.87 8.29
C LYS A 502 -6.81 -20.90 8.92
N THR A 503 -6.38 -19.85 9.61
CA THR A 503 -7.25 -18.82 10.20
C THR A 503 -6.67 -17.43 9.92
N ASN A 504 -7.41 -16.60 9.17
CA ASN A 504 -7.07 -15.18 9.01
C ASN A 504 -7.38 -14.48 10.34
N GLU A 505 -6.36 -14.03 11.05
CA GLU A 505 -6.53 -13.20 12.24
C GLU A 505 -6.49 -11.71 11.85
N LEU A 506 -7.40 -10.94 12.43
CA LEU A 506 -7.44 -9.48 12.33
C LEU A 506 -6.72 -8.90 13.56
N LEU A 507 -5.67 -8.12 13.33
CA LEU A 507 -4.94 -7.42 14.39
C LEU A 507 -5.07 -5.92 14.19
N TRP A 508 -5.31 -5.21 15.30
CA TRP A 508 -5.28 -3.75 15.34
C TRP A 508 -3.83 -3.30 15.46
N GLU A 509 -3.39 -2.50 14.49
CA GLU A 509 -2.04 -1.96 14.48
C GLU A 509 -2.05 -0.48 14.11
N PRO A 510 -1.06 0.30 14.59
CA PRO A 510 -0.87 1.67 14.14
C PRO A 510 -0.78 1.75 12.63
N PHE A 511 -1.46 2.72 12.02
CA PHE A 511 -1.46 2.91 10.56
C PHE A 511 -0.05 3.09 10.01
N PHE A 512 0.82 3.79 10.75
CA PHE A 512 2.24 3.91 10.41
C PHE A 512 2.94 2.54 10.26
N SER A 513 2.68 1.60 11.18
CA SER A 513 3.25 0.24 11.12
C SER A 513 2.73 -0.53 9.91
N ALA A 514 1.42 -0.47 9.66
CA ALA A 514 0.79 -1.08 8.51
C ALA A 514 1.33 -0.52 7.19
N LEU A 515 1.53 0.80 7.11
CA LEU A 515 2.11 1.49 5.95
C LEU A 515 3.57 1.06 5.71
N SER A 516 4.41 1.06 6.76
CA SER A 516 5.78 0.54 6.68
C SER A 516 5.80 -0.89 6.14
N GLN A 517 4.94 -1.77 6.68
CA GLN A 517 4.86 -3.16 6.24
C GLN A 517 4.38 -3.32 4.79
N ALA A 518 3.42 -2.49 4.35
CA ALA A 518 2.96 -2.48 2.98
C ALA A 518 4.05 -2.01 2.01
N LEU A 519 4.84 -1.00 2.38
CA LEU A 519 5.99 -0.54 1.59
C LEU A 519 7.09 -1.61 1.49
N LYS A 520 7.39 -2.32 2.59
CA LYS A 520 8.31 -3.46 2.59
C LYS A 520 7.82 -4.59 1.68
N THR A 521 6.52 -4.89 1.73
CA THR A 521 5.89 -5.89 0.86
C THR A 521 6.00 -5.47 -0.61
N PHE A 522 5.71 -4.20 -0.92
CA PHE A 522 5.86 -3.66 -2.26
C PHE A 522 7.31 -3.73 -2.76
N MET A 523 8.27 -3.39 -1.90
CA MET A 523 9.70 -3.49 -2.20
C MET A 523 10.12 -4.91 -2.62
N ILE A 524 9.61 -5.94 -1.93
CA ILE A 524 9.83 -7.35 -2.32
C ILE A 524 9.23 -7.63 -3.71
N VAL A 525 7.99 -7.17 -3.95
CA VAL A 525 7.27 -7.43 -5.21
C VAL A 525 7.96 -6.78 -6.41
N VAL A 526 8.54 -5.58 -6.24
CA VAL A 526 9.19 -4.86 -7.35
C VAL A 526 10.68 -5.17 -7.52
N PHE A 527 11.32 -5.87 -6.58
CA PHE A 527 12.76 -6.16 -6.63
C PHE A 527 13.20 -6.87 -7.93
N SER A 528 12.35 -7.73 -8.50
CA SER A 528 12.61 -8.42 -9.78
C SER A 528 11.99 -7.73 -11.01
N SER A 529 11.49 -6.50 -10.86
CA SER A 529 10.80 -5.72 -11.89
C SER A 529 11.63 -4.51 -12.33
N PHE A 530 11.30 -3.94 -13.49
CA PHE A 530 11.82 -2.64 -13.92
C PHE A 530 11.45 -1.50 -12.96
N ALA A 531 10.40 -1.68 -12.14
CA ALA A 531 10.03 -0.78 -11.05
C ALA A 531 11.14 -0.62 -9.99
N TRP A 532 12.06 -1.59 -9.84
CA TRP A 532 13.13 -1.50 -8.87
C TRP A 532 14.02 -0.27 -9.08
N VAL A 533 14.34 0.06 -10.34
CA VAL A 533 15.20 1.22 -10.66
C VAL A 533 14.59 2.53 -10.17
N GLU A 534 13.28 2.68 -10.37
CA GLU A 534 12.53 3.85 -9.90
C GLU A 534 12.43 3.87 -8.37
N LEU A 535 12.27 2.71 -7.73
CA LEU A 535 12.22 2.61 -6.27
C LEU A 535 13.58 2.95 -5.65
N GLU A 536 14.67 2.47 -6.22
CA GLU A 536 16.04 2.80 -5.79
C GLU A 536 16.26 4.31 -5.92
N ALA A 537 15.89 4.91 -7.06
CA ALA A 537 15.97 6.36 -7.26
C ALA A 537 15.13 7.13 -6.22
N PHE A 538 13.90 6.69 -5.95
CA PHE A 538 13.05 7.26 -4.91
C PHE A 538 13.71 7.22 -3.52
N LEU A 539 14.25 6.07 -3.11
CA LEU A 539 14.90 5.91 -1.80
C LEU A 539 16.17 6.76 -1.66
N VAL A 540 16.94 6.88 -2.74
CA VAL A 540 18.16 7.69 -2.81
C VAL A 540 17.82 9.19 -2.76
N ASN A 541 16.83 9.65 -3.53
CA ASN A 541 16.42 11.06 -3.58
C ASN A 541 15.83 11.56 -2.27
N ASN A 542 15.28 10.65 -1.45
CA ASN A 542 14.62 10.97 -0.18
C ASN A 542 15.47 10.58 1.04
N LEU A 543 16.73 10.21 0.84
CA LEU A 543 17.63 9.79 1.92
C LEU A 543 17.81 10.86 3.02
N PHE A 544 17.71 12.13 2.64
CA PHE A 544 17.82 13.29 3.53
C PHE A 544 16.53 14.09 3.62
N HIS A 545 15.38 13.42 3.53
CA HIS A 545 14.09 14.09 3.54
C HIS A 545 13.94 14.99 4.80
N PRO A 546 13.51 16.26 4.66
CA PRO A 546 13.50 17.22 5.77
C PRO A 546 12.47 16.89 6.86
N HIS A 547 11.36 16.24 6.48
CA HIS A 547 10.35 15.78 7.41
C HIS A 547 10.75 14.45 8.07
N PHE A 548 10.75 14.40 9.40
CA PHE A 548 11.23 13.26 10.19
C PHE A 548 10.48 11.96 9.85
N LEU A 549 9.14 11.99 9.71
CA LEU A 549 8.34 10.79 9.43
C LEU A 549 8.74 10.14 8.10
N CYS A 550 8.97 10.96 7.08
CA CYS A 550 9.36 10.47 5.76
C CYS A 550 10.80 9.93 5.80
N CYS A 551 11.69 10.60 6.54
CA CYS A 551 13.05 10.12 6.78
C CYS A 551 13.04 8.75 7.47
N GLU A 552 12.23 8.56 8.51
CA GLU A 552 12.07 7.27 9.20
C GLU A 552 11.57 6.17 8.26
N ILE A 553 10.57 6.46 7.41
CA ILE A 553 10.07 5.49 6.40
C ILE A 553 11.18 5.08 5.44
N VAL A 554 11.90 6.05 4.86
CA VAL A 554 12.97 5.78 3.89
C VAL A 554 14.11 4.99 4.54
N LEU A 555 14.51 5.36 5.76
CA LEU A 555 15.55 4.65 6.52
C LEU A 555 15.14 3.24 6.90
N ASP A 556 13.88 3.03 7.31
CA ASP A 556 13.35 1.70 7.63
C ASP A 556 13.33 0.79 6.39
N LEU A 557 13.02 1.32 5.20
CA LEU A 557 13.10 0.58 3.94
C LEU A 557 14.54 0.23 3.57
N TRP A 558 15.48 1.17 3.71
CA TRP A 558 16.90 0.84 3.53
C TRP A 558 17.35 -0.22 4.54
N CYS A 559 17.02 -0.08 5.82
CA CYS A 559 17.37 -1.07 6.85
C CYS A 559 16.77 -2.44 6.55
N PHE A 560 15.53 -2.50 6.05
CA PHE A 560 14.87 -3.73 5.62
C PHE A 560 15.62 -4.39 4.47
N MET A 561 16.01 -3.61 3.44
CA MET A 561 16.83 -4.12 2.33
C MET A 561 18.17 -4.65 2.84
N MET A 562 18.85 -3.92 3.71
CA MET A 562 20.16 -4.30 4.26
C MET A 562 20.12 -5.58 5.10
N ARG A 563 18.97 -5.89 5.72
CA ARG A 563 18.75 -7.12 6.51
C ARG A 563 18.48 -8.35 5.66
N HIS A 564 17.80 -8.19 4.53
CA HIS A 564 17.19 -9.29 3.80
C HIS A 564 17.72 -9.51 2.39
N ALA A 565 18.40 -8.54 1.79
CA ALA A 565 19.03 -8.68 0.48
C ALA A 565 20.30 -9.54 0.54
N GLU A 566 20.72 -10.08 -0.61
CA GLU A 566 21.97 -10.80 -0.75
C GLU A 566 23.17 -9.88 -0.45
N ILE A 567 24.22 -10.44 0.15
CA ILE A 567 25.37 -9.66 0.63
C ILE A 567 26.07 -8.88 -0.51
N ASP A 568 26.06 -9.40 -1.73
CA ASP A 568 26.65 -8.74 -2.89
C ASP A 568 25.88 -7.47 -3.27
N VAL A 569 24.54 -7.51 -3.24
CA VAL A 569 23.68 -6.34 -3.47
C VAL A 569 23.89 -5.30 -2.38
N VAL A 570 23.94 -5.75 -1.12
CA VAL A 570 24.21 -4.90 0.04
C VAL A 570 25.57 -4.21 -0.07
N ASN A 571 26.62 -4.93 -0.45
CA ASN A 571 27.96 -4.38 -0.62
C ASN A 571 28.01 -3.32 -1.72
N VAL A 572 27.32 -3.54 -2.85
CA VAL A 572 27.21 -2.54 -3.94
C VAL A 572 26.58 -1.24 -3.44
N VAL A 573 25.51 -1.32 -2.64
CA VAL A 573 24.88 -0.13 -2.06
C VAL A 573 25.80 0.57 -1.07
N ILE A 574 26.47 -0.19 -0.19
CA ILE A 574 27.47 0.37 0.73
C ILE A 574 28.57 1.09 -0.04
N ASP A 575 29.10 0.50 -1.11
CA ASP A 575 30.17 1.09 -1.91
C ASP A 575 29.72 2.39 -2.58
N LYS A 576 28.46 2.46 -3.05
CA LYS A 576 27.84 3.70 -3.55
C LYS A 576 27.75 4.77 -2.45
N LEU A 577 27.31 4.42 -1.25
CA LEU A 577 27.20 5.35 -0.12
C LEU A 577 28.58 5.84 0.33
N CYS A 578 29.56 4.95 0.46
CA CYS A 578 30.96 5.29 0.78
C CYS A 578 31.57 6.19 -0.29
N SER A 579 31.34 5.90 -1.58
CA SER A 579 31.80 6.74 -2.69
C SER A 579 31.15 8.13 -2.68
N THR A 580 29.86 8.20 -2.36
CA THR A 580 29.15 9.47 -2.19
C THR A 580 29.72 10.26 -1.01
N MET A 581 30.01 9.57 0.09
CA MET A 581 30.66 10.18 1.26
C MET A 581 32.06 10.74 0.92
N MET A 582 32.83 10.09 0.04
CA MET A 582 34.10 10.63 -0.49
C MET A 582 33.90 11.95 -1.24
N LEU A 583 32.82 12.07 -2.02
CA LEU A 583 32.54 13.28 -2.81
C LEU A 583 32.11 14.47 -1.93
N LEU A 584 31.51 14.20 -0.78
CA LEU A 584 31.07 15.19 0.20
C LEU A 584 32.18 15.63 1.15
N GLU A 585 33.36 15.07 1.00
CA GLU A 585 34.41 15.19 1.98
C GLU A 585 35.06 16.58 1.97
N SER A 586 34.93 17.28 3.09
CA SER A 586 35.77 18.43 3.41
C SER A 586 36.17 18.36 4.88
N PRO A 587 37.43 18.68 5.23
CA PRO A 587 37.87 18.61 6.60
C PRO A 587 37.10 19.56 7.53
N GLU A 588 36.56 20.67 7.03
CA GLU A 588 35.66 21.54 7.80
C GLU A 588 34.29 20.89 8.09
N SER A 589 33.77 20.05 7.18
CA SER A 589 32.44 19.44 7.34
C SER A 589 32.35 18.42 8.48
N VAL A 590 33.46 17.77 8.85
CA VAL A 590 33.53 16.83 9.99
C VAL A 590 33.10 17.52 11.30
N HIS A 591 33.37 18.82 11.42
CA HIS A 591 33.10 19.58 12.65
C HIS A 591 31.65 20.05 12.79
N ILE A 592 30.85 19.93 11.74
CA ILE A 592 29.47 20.45 11.72
C ILE A 592 28.52 19.23 11.76
N PRO A 593 27.81 18.97 12.87
CA PRO A 593 26.91 17.82 13.01
C PRO A 593 25.82 17.71 11.95
N GLY A 594 25.44 18.83 11.32
CA GLY A 594 24.45 18.90 10.24
C GLY A 594 25.04 18.85 8.84
N SER A 595 26.36 18.73 8.67
CA SER A 595 26.98 18.75 7.35
C SER A 595 26.55 17.55 6.49
N PRO A 596 26.59 17.67 5.16
CA PRO A 596 26.32 16.54 4.27
C PRO A 596 27.17 15.30 4.59
N LEU A 597 28.46 15.49 4.91
CA LEU A 597 29.36 14.41 5.31
C LEU A 597 28.88 13.69 6.57
N ARG A 598 28.55 14.44 7.63
CA ARG A 598 28.08 13.87 8.90
C ARG A 598 26.70 13.24 8.80
N LYS A 599 25.78 13.84 8.03
CA LYS A 599 24.48 13.23 7.72
C LYS A 599 24.65 11.89 6.99
N MET A 600 25.55 11.83 5.99
CA MET A 600 25.84 10.58 5.27
C MET A 600 26.47 9.51 6.19
N ALA A 601 27.46 9.91 7.00
CA ALA A 601 28.09 9.02 7.97
C ALA A 601 27.08 8.46 8.97
N ARG A 602 26.12 9.28 9.44
CA ARG A 602 25.02 8.83 10.31
C ARG A 602 24.16 7.76 9.67
N ILE A 603 23.76 7.97 8.41
CA ILE A 603 22.95 6.99 7.68
C ILE A 603 23.71 5.69 7.54
N ILE A 604 24.98 5.73 7.11
CA ILE A 604 25.81 4.53 7.00
C ILE A 604 25.86 3.80 8.36
N CYS A 605 26.10 4.52 9.46
CA CYS A 605 26.13 3.92 10.79
C CYS A 605 24.78 3.30 11.18
N MET A 606 23.65 3.97 10.93
CA MET A 606 22.31 3.42 11.17
C MET A 606 22.05 2.14 10.36
N LEU A 607 22.42 2.12 9.07
CA LEU A 607 22.29 0.93 8.23
C LEU A 607 23.15 -0.23 8.75
N LEU A 608 24.37 0.06 9.24
CA LEU A 608 25.26 -0.94 9.82
C LEU A 608 24.71 -1.56 11.12
N THR A 609 23.95 -0.82 11.93
CA THR A 609 23.31 -1.39 13.14
C THR A 609 22.23 -2.41 12.80
N SER A 610 21.63 -2.29 11.62
CA SER A 610 20.57 -3.19 11.13
C SER A 610 21.12 -4.40 10.37
N GLY A 611 22.34 -4.31 9.85
CA GLY A 611 22.92 -5.30 8.93
C GLY A 611 23.75 -6.41 9.58
N ALA A 612 24.27 -7.31 8.74
CA ALA A 612 25.23 -8.33 9.16
C ALA A 612 26.57 -7.70 9.58
N PRO A 613 27.29 -8.25 10.60
CA PRO A 613 28.57 -7.70 11.05
C PRO A 613 29.64 -7.58 9.95
N SER A 614 29.59 -8.43 8.93
CA SER A 614 30.46 -8.36 7.74
C SER A 614 30.38 -7.03 6.99
N MET A 615 29.25 -6.33 7.06
CA MET A 615 29.06 -5.03 6.41
C MET A 615 29.90 -3.94 7.08
N ALA A 616 30.05 -3.99 8.42
CA ALA A 616 30.93 -3.06 9.13
C ALA A 616 32.40 -3.29 8.73
N VAL A 617 32.78 -4.56 8.51
CA VAL A 617 34.11 -4.90 7.98
C VAL A 617 34.30 -4.36 6.57
N HIS A 618 33.28 -4.45 5.71
CA HIS A 618 33.32 -3.91 4.35
C HIS A 618 33.48 -2.38 4.35
N VAL A 619 32.64 -1.64 5.10
CA VAL A 619 32.77 -0.18 5.25
C VAL A 619 34.14 0.22 5.80
N TYR A 620 34.59 -0.45 6.86
CA TYR A 620 35.91 -0.18 7.44
C TYR A 620 37.01 -0.40 6.40
N SER A 621 36.92 -1.47 5.61
CA SER A 621 37.89 -1.75 4.57
C SER A 621 37.84 -0.70 3.45
N SER A 622 36.65 -0.31 2.97
CA SER A 622 36.49 0.69 1.92
C SER A 622 36.98 2.07 2.33
N VAL A 623 36.82 2.45 3.60
CA VAL A 623 37.25 3.77 4.12
C VAL A 623 38.71 3.77 4.56
N VAL A 624 39.19 2.71 5.24
CA VAL A 624 40.52 2.70 5.88
C VAL A 624 41.61 2.07 5.01
N SER A 625 41.29 1.14 4.11
CA SER A 625 42.31 0.39 3.35
C SER A 625 43.02 1.20 2.26
N ASP A 626 42.43 2.33 1.81
CA ASP A 626 43.06 3.20 0.81
C ASP A 626 44.03 4.21 1.47
N GLY A 627 44.89 3.70 2.36
CA GLY A 627 45.72 4.41 3.35
C GLY A 627 46.81 5.35 2.79
N ARG A 628 46.60 5.98 1.63
CA ARG A 628 47.48 6.97 1.02
C ARG A 628 46.89 8.37 0.93
N CYS A 629 45.61 8.57 1.24
CA CYS A 629 44.97 9.88 1.13
C CYS A 629 44.60 10.46 2.50
N LYS A 630 44.95 11.73 2.77
CA LYS A 630 44.47 12.47 3.98
C LYS A 630 42.94 12.52 4.07
N LEU A 631 42.29 12.25 2.93
CA LEU A 631 40.86 12.27 2.73
C LEU A 631 40.14 11.10 3.47
N SER A 632 40.71 9.90 3.44
CA SER A 632 40.16 8.74 4.15
C SER A 632 40.05 8.91 5.67
N THR A 633 40.87 9.80 6.25
CA THR A 633 40.86 10.09 7.69
C THR A 633 39.65 10.92 8.10
N ALA A 634 39.20 11.89 7.30
CA ALA A 634 38.04 12.72 7.63
C ALA A 634 36.75 11.90 7.64
N MET A 635 36.60 11.03 6.64
CA MET A 635 35.50 10.06 6.53
C MET A 635 35.44 9.10 7.71
N TYR A 636 36.58 8.53 8.10
CA TYR A 636 36.65 7.60 9.21
C TYR A 636 36.29 8.29 10.54
N VAL A 637 36.77 9.52 10.76
CA VAL A 637 36.41 10.32 11.94
C VAL A 637 34.92 10.67 11.93
N ALA A 638 34.35 11.04 10.78
CA ALA A 638 32.91 11.30 10.66
C ALA A 638 32.07 10.07 11.01
N LEU A 639 32.47 8.87 10.56
CA LEU A 639 31.82 7.61 10.93
C LEU A 639 31.90 7.37 12.45
N LEU A 640 33.07 7.56 13.07
CA LEU A 640 33.22 7.40 14.52
C LEU A 640 32.32 8.38 15.29
N LEU A 641 32.29 9.66 14.87
CA LEU A 641 31.45 10.71 15.48
C LEU A 641 29.95 10.43 15.36
N GLU A 642 29.53 9.61 14.39
CA GLU A 642 28.14 9.21 14.18
C GLU A 642 27.84 7.79 14.70
N GLY A 643 28.76 7.19 15.48
CA GLY A 643 28.52 5.95 16.20
C GLY A 643 28.85 4.67 15.43
N PHE A 644 29.83 4.70 14.52
CA PHE A 644 30.28 3.50 13.79
C PHE A 644 30.53 2.31 14.73
N PRO A 645 30.01 1.10 14.43
CA PRO A 645 30.05 -0.02 15.35
C PRO A 645 31.39 -0.80 15.28
N LEU A 646 32.46 -0.32 15.93
CA LEU A 646 33.76 -1.03 15.95
C LEU A 646 33.65 -2.46 16.53
N ASN A 647 32.67 -2.69 17.41
CA ASN A 647 32.41 -4.01 17.99
C ASN A 647 31.87 -5.03 16.97
N SER A 648 31.38 -4.59 15.80
CA SER A 648 30.96 -5.49 14.71
C SER A 648 32.14 -5.94 13.82
N LEU A 649 33.33 -5.36 13.99
CA LEU A 649 34.54 -5.79 13.29
C LEU A 649 35.05 -7.13 13.83
N SER A 650 35.80 -7.88 13.01
CA SER A 650 36.53 -9.08 13.46
C SER A 650 37.55 -8.72 14.54
N ASP A 651 37.88 -9.65 15.45
CA ASP A 651 38.77 -9.35 16.59
C ASP A 651 40.13 -8.79 16.15
N ASN A 652 40.68 -9.30 15.04
CA ASN A 652 41.92 -8.78 14.45
C ASN A 652 41.76 -7.35 13.94
N LEU A 653 40.72 -7.05 13.17
CA LEU A 653 40.51 -5.68 12.67
C LEU A 653 40.13 -4.71 13.79
N ARG A 654 39.35 -5.17 14.77
CA ARG A 654 38.97 -4.40 15.94
C ARG A 654 40.18 -3.99 16.77
N SER A 655 41.07 -4.94 17.06
CA SER A 655 42.32 -4.65 17.80
C SER A 655 43.22 -3.67 17.04
N VAL A 656 43.35 -3.84 15.72
CA VAL A 656 44.09 -2.89 14.85
C VAL A 656 43.45 -1.50 14.87
N ALA A 657 42.13 -1.40 14.70
CA ALA A 657 41.40 -0.13 14.72
C ALA A 657 41.57 0.61 16.05
N LYS A 658 41.42 -0.11 17.18
CA LYS A 658 41.66 0.44 18.52
C LYS A 658 43.09 0.93 18.68
N GLN A 659 44.07 0.12 18.29
CA GLN A 659 45.49 0.49 18.39
C GLN A 659 45.82 1.71 17.55
N ASN A 660 45.24 1.84 16.35
CA ASN A 660 45.45 3.01 15.48
C ASN A 660 44.90 4.28 16.12
N ILE A 661 43.64 4.27 16.61
CA ILE A 661 43.03 5.43 17.29
C ILE A 661 43.90 5.89 18.47
N ILE A 662 44.40 4.93 19.26
CA ILE A 662 45.26 5.21 20.42
C ILE A 662 46.61 5.78 20.00
N THR A 663 47.25 5.16 19.00
CA THR A 663 48.58 5.55 18.53
C THR A 663 48.54 6.94 17.90
N ASP A 664 47.50 7.24 17.12
CA ASP A 664 47.30 8.56 16.49
C ASP A 664 47.07 9.64 17.55
N TYR A 665 46.31 9.35 18.61
CA TYR A 665 46.10 10.28 19.72
C TYR A 665 47.40 10.58 20.49
N PHE A 666 48.20 9.56 20.83
CA PHE A 666 49.49 9.79 21.49
C PHE A 666 50.48 10.52 20.57
N GLY A 667 50.45 10.23 19.26
CA GLY A 667 51.21 10.98 18.26
C GLY A 667 50.80 12.45 18.19
N PHE A 668 49.51 12.75 18.34
CA PHE A 668 49.00 14.12 18.44
C PHE A 668 49.51 14.82 19.71
N ILE A 669 49.34 14.22 20.90
CA ILE A 669 49.82 14.79 22.17
C ILE A 669 51.32 15.08 22.10
N GLY A 670 52.12 14.12 21.63
CA GLY A 670 53.58 14.25 21.57
C GLY A 670 54.08 15.33 20.62
N SER A 671 53.24 15.80 19.68
CA SER A 671 53.60 16.82 18.68
C SER A 671 52.76 18.10 18.79
N PHE A 672 52.01 18.27 19.89
CA PHE A 672 51.08 19.39 20.08
C PHE A 672 51.78 20.75 19.99
N ASP A 673 52.91 20.91 20.68
CA ASP A 673 53.69 22.16 20.71
C ASP A 673 54.42 22.45 19.38
N GLU A 674 54.91 21.41 18.69
CA GLU A 674 55.64 21.54 17.41
C GLU A 674 54.72 21.84 16.23
N LYS A 675 53.52 21.24 16.20
CA LYS A 675 52.57 21.45 15.10
C LYS A 675 51.79 22.76 15.23
N LEU A 676 51.67 23.32 16.44
CA LEU A 676 51.05 24.64 16.70
C LEU A 676 51.73 25.78 15.92
N THR A 677 53.05 25.70 15.72
CA THR A 677 53.84 26.73 15.01
C THR A 677 53.73 26.63 13.49
N ASN A 678 53.29 25.49 12.96
CA ASN A 678 53.11 25.21 11.53
C ASN A 678 51.62 25.11 11.10
N ALA A 679 50.67 25.21 12.04
CA ALA A 679 49.26 24.85 11.88
C ALA A 679 48.38 25.84 11.08
N SER A 680 48.94 26.89 10.48
CA SER A 680 48.15 27.89 9.73
C SER A 680 47.47 27.36 8.46
N SER A 681 47.48 26.05 8.17
CA SER A 681 46.90 25.51 6.93
C SER A 681 46.30 24.10 6.94
N SER A 682 46.08 23.41 8.08
CA SER A 682 45.39 22.10 8.04
C SER A 682 44.29 21.93 9.09
N SER A 683 43.04 21.96 8.65
CA SER A 683 41.82 21.67 9.42
C SER A 683 41.73 20.23 9.96
N THR A 684 42.66 19.35 9.57
CA THR A 684 42.71 17.93 9.97
C THR A 684 43.53 17.63 11.23
N PHE A 685 44.17 18.64 11.83
CA PHE A 685 45.18 18.45 12.88
C PHE A 685 44.67 17.75 14.16
N TRP A 686 43.44 18.00 14.59
CA TRP A 686 42.84 17.42 15.82
C TRP A 686 41.92 16.22 15.58
N PHE A 687 41.87 15.67 14.37
CA PHE A 687 41.11 14.44 14.08
C PHE A 687 41.39 13.28 15.05
N PRO A 688 42.64 13.06 15.52
CA PRO A 688 42.92 12.01 16.51
C PRO A 688 42.19 12.22 17.85
N VAL A 689 41.95 13.47 18.26
CA VAL A 689 41.23 13.78 19.51
C VAL A 689 39.75 13.47 19.35
N LEU A 690 39.15 13.87 18.22
CA LEU A 690 37.75 13.57 17.89
C LEU A 690 37.49 12.06 17.77
N ALA A 691 38.38 11.33 17.09
CA ALA A 691 38.28 9.89 16.93
C ALA A 691 38.30 9.16 18.28
N LEU A 692 39.21 9.56 19.19
CA LEU A 692 39.29 8.97 20.52
C LEU A 692 38.05 9.31 21.37
N SER A 693 37.65 10.58 21.39
CA SER A 693 36.48 11.06 22.13
C SER A 693 35.22 10.27 21.75
N ALA A 694 34.91 10.19 20.45
CA ALA A 694 33.76 9.42 19.94
C ALA A 694 33.82 7.92 20.27
N SER A 695 35.03 7.33 20.24
CA SER A 695 35.23 5.91 20.53
C SER A 695 35.11 5.57 22.02
N LEU A 696 35.43 6.52 22.91
CA LEU A 696 35.24 6.42 24.35
C LEU A 696 33.76 6.61 24.72
N HIS A 697 33.11 7.63 24.13
CA HIS A 697 31.68 7.90 24.33
C HIS A 697 30.81 6.67 24.01
N SER A 698 31.10 6.01 22.88
CA SER A 698 30.42 4.79 22.44
C SER A 698 30.85 3.53 23.21
N ARG A 699 31.75 3.64 24.20
CA ARG A 699 32.34 2.56 25.01
C ARG A 699 33.01 1.47 24.19
N GLN A 700 33.48 1.80 22.99
CA GLN A 700 34.10 0.84 22.08
C GLN A 700 35.58 0.64 22.40
N VAL A 701 36.23 1.65 22.98
CA VAL A 701 37.61 1.59 23.48
C VAL A 701 37.58 1.68 25.01
N SER A 702 38.25 0.73 25.68
CA SER A 702 38.54 0.80 27.11
C SER A 702 40.01 1.15 27.27
N MET A 703 40.32 2.34 27.79
CA MET A 703 41.70 2.74 28.01
C MET A 703 42.13 2.39 29.44
N SER A 704 42.98 1.37 29.57
CA SER A 704 43.72 1.10 30.82
C SER A 704 45.10 1.76 30.86
N ASP A 705 45.56 2.37 29.76
CA ASP A 705 46.93 2.84 29.61
C ASP A 705 46.99 4.24 28.96
N VAL A 706 46.65 5.30 29.72
CA VAL A 706 46.82 6.70 29.28
C VAL A 706 47.60 7.54 30.29
N ASP A 707 48.59 8.22 29.71
CA ASP A 707 49.62 9.08 30.29
C ASP A 707 49.06 10.42 30.83
N MET A 708 49.63 10.93 31.92
CA MET A 708 49.34 12.24 32.53
C MET A 708 49.39 13.39 31.51
N LYS A 709 50.05 13.19 30.37
CA LYS A 709 50.07 14.13 29.24
C LYS A 709 48.69 14.55 28.72
N THR A 710 47.61 13.78 28.93
CA THR A 710 46.24 14.21 28.57
C THR A 710 45.77 15.39 29.43
N LEU A 711 46.09 15.40 30.72
CA LEU A 711 45.80 16.55 31.60
C LEU A 711 46.67 17.76 31.25
N MET A 712 47.94 17.52 30.90
CA MET A 712 48.83 18.57 30.40
C MET A 712 48.31 19.20 29.09
N LEU A 713 47.76 18.38 28.19
CA LEU A 713 47.11 18.85 26.97
C LEU A 713 45.91 19.75 27.29
N LEU A 714 45.03 19.35 28.23
CA LEU A 714 43.89 20.17 28.67
C LEU A 714 44.37 21.55 29.19
N VAL A 715 45.37 21.55 30.07
CA VAL A 715 45.97 22.79 30.61
C VAL A 715 46.56 23.66 29.48
N ALA A 716 47.26 23.06 28.52
CA ALA A 716 47.84 23.76 27.38
C ALA A 716 46.76 24.37 26.46
N ILE A 717 45.66 23.66 26.22
CA ILE A 717 44.50 24.17 25.46
C ILE A 717 43.91 25.39 26.16
N ILE A 718 43.65 25.29 27.47
CA ILE A 718 43.05 26.37 28.27
C ILE A 718 43.94 27.63 28.25
N ARG A 719 45.26 27.46 28.40
CA ARG A 719 46.23 28.58 28.32
C ARG A 719 46.26 29.24 26.95
N ASN A 720 46.12 28.46 25.88
CA ASN A 720 46.09 28.98 24.50
C ASN A 720 44.77 29.71 24.17
N ILE A 721 43.63 29.30 24.72
CA ILE A 721 42.36 30.06 24.61
C ILE A 721 42.51 31.48 25.17
N ARG A 722 43.35 31.65 26.19
CA ARG A 722 43.64 32.92 26.87
C ARG A 722 44.71 33.75 26.17
N ASN A 723 45.41 33.21 25.17
CA ASN A 723 46.50 33.91 24.49
C ASN A 723 45.95 34.94 23.47
N PRO A 724 46.16 36.26 23.68
CA PRO A 724 45.57 37.30 22.82
C PRO A 724 46.16 37.35 21.40
N VAL A 725 47.28 36.68 21.15
CA VAL A 725 47.97 36.63 19.84
C VAL A 725 47.28 35.66 18.87
N VAL A 726 46.50 34.71 19.38
CA VAL A 726 45.95 33.57 18.61
C VAL A 726 44.43 33.74 18.39
N LYS A 727 44.01 34.92 17.93
CA LYS A 727 42.58 35.22 17.69
C LYS A 727 41.92 34.32 16.64
N LEU A 728 42.66 33.86 15.64
CA LEU A 728 42.12 33.11 14.49
C LEU A 728 41.78 31.64 14.80
N LEU A 729 42.38 31.05 15.85
CA LEU A 729 42.18 29.63 16.22
C LEU A 729 41.31 29.47 17.48
N LYS A 730 40.77 30.56 18.04
CA LYS A 730 40.06 30.53 19.34
C LYS A 730 38.83 29.61 19.32
N GLU A 731 38.04 29.65 18.25
CA GLU A 731 36.89 28.76 18.05
C GLU A 731 37.29 27.27 18.05
N GLN A 732 38.45 26.97 17.47
CA GLN A 732 38.93 25.61 17.35
C GLN A 732 39.47 25.07 18.68
N TYR A 733 40.08 25.92 19.50
CA TYR A 733 40.45 25.55 20.87
C TYR A 733 39.24 25.33 21.78
N HIS A 734 38.11 26.04 21.58
CA HIS A 734 36.87 25.74 22.30
C HIS A 734 36.31 24.35 21.96
N LYS A 735 36.34 23.97 20.67
CA LYS A 735 35.95 22.60 20.25
C LYS A 735 36.90 21.56 20.85
N LEU A 736 38.21 21.81 20.78
CA LEU A 736 39.22 20.91 21.35
C LEU A 736 39.10 20.78 22.88
N LEU A 737 38.73 21.84 23.57
CA LEU A 737 38.43 21.83 25.00
C LEU A 737 37.25 20.91 25.32
N SER A 738 36.18 20.97 24.53
CA SER A 738 35.00 20.12 24.68
C SER A 738 35.36 18.63 24.58
N GLU A 739 36.11 18.26 23.54
CA GLU A 739 36.55 16.88 23.32
C GLU A 739 37.54 16.41 24.39
N ALA A 740 38.46 17.27 24.83
CA ALA A 740 39.40 16.94 25.90
C ALA A 740 38.68 16.68 27.24
N LEU A 741 37.67 17.48 27.56
CA LEU A 741 36.83 17.28 28.75
C LEU A 741 36.05 15.95 28.66
N GLU A 742 35.53 15.61 27.49
CA GLU A 742 34.85 14.33 27.24
C GLU A 742 35.79 13.14 27.42
N ILE A 743 36.99 13.18 26.83
CA ILE A 743 38.01 12.13 26.97
C ILE A 743 38.34 11.91 28.45
N ILE A 744 38.60 13.00 29.20
CA ILE A 744 38.95 12.91 30.62
C ILE A 744 37.77 12.39 31.46
N SER A 745 36.53 12.80 31.15
CA SER A 745 35.32 12.30 31.84
C SER A 745 35.15 10.78 31.77
N ASN A 746 35.71 10.13 30.74
CA ASN A 746 35.67 8.68 30.57
C ASN A 746 36.90 7.95 31.15
N MET A 747 37.87 8.66 31.73
CA MET A 747 39.13 8.11 32.25
C MET A 747 39.27 8.32 33.76
N LYS A 748 38.73 7.39 34.54
CA LYS A 748 38.67 7.49 36.02
C LYS A 748 40.02 7.73 36.69
N HIS A 749 41.09 7.05 36.23
CA HIS A 749 42.43 7.16 36.82
C HIS A 749 43.04 8.56 36.69
N LEU A 750 42.54 9.41 35.79
CA LEU A 750 43.01 10.81 35.68
C LEU A 750 42.53 11.67 36.85
N TYR A 751 41.41 11.33 37.48
CA TYR A 751 40.88 12.05 38.65
C TYR A 751 41.65 11.76 39.94
N GLU A 752 42.43 10.68 39.98
CA GLU A 752 43.32 10.32 41.10
C GLU A 752 44.68 11.03 41.03
N SER A 753 44.98 11.70 39.92
CA SER A 753 46.27 12.36 39.69
C SER A 753 46.33 13.76 40.31
N ASP A 754 47.43 14.13 40.94
CA ASP A 754 47.66 15.50 41.45
C ASP A 754 47.59 16.57 40.34
N ALA A 755 47.85 16.19 39.08
CA ALA A 755 47.78 17.11 37.93
C ALA A 755 46.33 17.58 37.61
N ILE A 756 45.30 16.90 38.12
CA ILE A 756 43.90 17.31 37.95
C ILE A 756 43.61 18.64 38.65
N GLU A 757 44.35 18.95 39.73
CA GLU A 757 44.17 20.18 40.50
C GLU A 757 44.51 21.41 39.65
N GLU A 758 45.59 21.36 38.87
CA GLU A 758 45.96 22.42 37.94
C GLU A 758 44.88 22.62 36.86
N ALA A 759 44.32 21.52 36.33
CA ALA A 759 43.25 21.58 35.33
C ALA A 759 41.97 22.23 35.87
N ILE A 760 41.54 21.87 37.10
CA ILE A 760 40.37 22.46 37.77
C ILE A 760 40.56 23.97 37.95
N LEU A 761 41.73 24.40 38.43
CA LEU A 761 42.03 25.81 38.66
C LEU A 761 42.05 26.62 37.35
N GLU A 762 42.56 26.04 36.25
CA GLU A 762 42.54 26.70 34.95
C GLU A 762 41.13 26.74 34.32
N LEU A 763 40.31 25.69 34.49
CA LEU A 763 38.90 25.70 34.07
C LEU A 763 38.09 26.77 34.82
N HIS A 764 38.30 26.88 36.13
CA HIS A 764 37.68 27.92 36.96
C HIS A 764 38.04 29.33 36.48
N LYS A 765 39.31 29.58 36.13
CA LYS A 765 39.73 30.88 35.59
C LYS A 765 38.97 31.25 34.31
N VAL A 766 38.75 30.28 33.42
CA VAL A 766 38.10 30.50 32.12
C VAL A 766 36.58 30.63 32.21
N PHE A 767 35.91 29.81 33.03
CA PHE A 767 34.45 29.80 33.11
C PHE A 767 33.87 30.74 34.18
N VAL A 768 34.65 31.11 35.20
CA VAL A 768 34.14 31.85 36.37
C VAL A 768 34.90 33.16 36.61
N ALA A 769 36.23 33.11 36.75
CA ALA A 769 37.01 34.26 37.25
C ALA A 769 37.15 35.40 36.23
N GLU A 770 37.33 35.07 34.94
CA GLU A 770 37.41 36.05 33.86
C GLU A 770 36.02 36.18 33.20
N ARG A 771 35.17 37.09 33.69
CA ARG A 771 33.92 37.46 32.98
C ARG A 771 34.25 38.18 31.67
N VAL A 772 34.63 37.43 30.65
CA VAL A 772 34.60 37.92 29.27
C VAL A 772 33.13 38.01 28.88
N ALA A 773 32.67 39.22 28.55
CA ALA A 773 31.32 39.45 28.06
C ALA A 773 30.96 38.41 26.98
N ALA A 774 29.99 37.55 27.30
CA ALA A 774 29.31 36.59 26.42
C ALA A 774 30.16 36.05 25.26
N ASP A 775 31.21 35.28 25.54
CA ASP A 775 31.81 34.44 24.51
C ASP A 775 30.85 33.26 24.25
N ALA A 776 29.91 33.44 23.32
CA ALA A 776 28.87 32.47 22.98
C ALA A 776 29.43 31.09 22.57
N GLN A 777 30.73 31.00 22.25
CA GLN A 777 31.41 29.75 21.96
C GLN A 777 31.81 28.98 23.23
N LEU A 778 32.13 29.67 24.32
CA LEU A 778 32.45 29.02 25.60
C LEU A 778 31.22 28.30 26.20
N SER A 779 30.01 28.81 25.95
CA SER A 779 28.77 28.13 26.34
C SER A 779 28.59 26.75 25.69
N GLN A 780 29.19 26.50 24.52
CA GLN A 780 29.12 25.20 23.85
C GLN A 780 29.94 24.12 24.57
N CYS A 781 30.90 24.52 25.40
CA CYS A 781 31.74 23.59 26.19
C CYS A 781 31.08 23.14 27.50
N LYS A 782 30.02 23.82 27.95
CA LYS A 782 29.37 23.58 29.25
C LYS A 782 28.77 22.18 29.44
N PRO A 783 28.16 21.50 28.44
CA PRO A 783 27.74 20.11 28.60
C PRO A 783 28.90 19.18 28.96
N TYR A 784 30.04 19.35 28.29
CA TYR A 784 31.24 18.53 28.50
C TYR A 784 31.94 18.88 29.80
N LEU A 785 31.90 20.15 30.21
CA LEU A 785 32.31 20.57 31.55
C LEU A 785 31.43 19.89 32.62
N ALA A 786 30.10 19.84 32.45
CA ALA A 786 29.24 19.12 33.40
C ALA A 786 29.62 17.64 33.50
N LEU A 787 29.87 16.97 32.37
CA LEU A 787 30.36 15.58 32.35
C LEU A 787 31.70 15.42 33.12
N PHE A 788 32.66 16.30 32.87
CA PHE A 788 33.93 16.34 33.60
C PHE A 788 33.73 16.54 35.11
N MET A 789 32.86 17.49 35.50
CA MET A 789 32.57 17.79 36.90
C MET A 789 31.96 16.57 37.62
N GLY A 790 31.12 15.78 36.95
CA GLY A 790 30.60 14.53 37.50
C GLY A 790 31.71 13.52 37.85
N GLY A 791 32.78 13.46 37.05
CA GLY A 791 33.92 12.57 37.28
C GLY A 791 34.74 12.90 38.54
N LEU A 792 34.62 14.12 39.07
CA LEU A 792 35.29 14.53 40.31
C LEU A 792 34.81 13.74 41.55
N GLY A 793 33.71 12.98 41.43
CA GLY A 793 33.23 12.12 42.52
C GLY A 793 34.21 11.00 42.89
N ASP A 794 35.10 10.63 41.97
CA ASP A 794 36.16 9.64 42.20
C ASP A 794 37.41 10.27 42.89
N MET A 795 37.41 11.58 43.17
CA MET A 795 38.49 12.31 43.83
C MET A 795 38.16 12.67 45.29
N ALA A 796 39.16 12.66 46.18
CA ALA A 796 39.02 13.18 47.55
C ALA A 796 38.92 14.71 47.57
N MET A 797 37.81 15.25 48.10
CA MET A 797 37.58 16.69 48.23
C MET A 797 37.83 17.17 49.66
N SER A 798 38.51 18.31 49.81
CA SER A 798 38.73 18.95 51.11
C SER A 798 37.52 19.82 51.46
N GLU A 799 37.03 19.73 52.69
CA GLU A 799 35.95 20.59 53.20
C GLU A 799 36.47 21.96 53.71
N ASN A 800 37.78 22.21 53.61
CA ASN A 800 38.39 23.45 54.06
C ASN A 800 38.11 24.61 53.10
N ASP A 801 37.63 25.73 53.64
CA ASP A 801 37.32 26.95 52.89
C ASP A 801 38.58 27.62 52.30
N ASP A 802 39.76 27.35 52.88
CA ASP A 802 41.04 27.83 52.34
C ASP A 802 41.59 26.97 51.20
N CYS A 803 40.89 25.91 50.80
CA CYS A 803 41.31 25.07 49.68
C CYS A 803 40.90 25.71 48.35
N PRO A 804 41.87 26.18 47.52
CA PRO A 804 41.56 26.83 46.26
C PRO A 804 40.88 25.86 45.27
N ARG A 805 41.20 24.57 45.35
CA ARG A 805 40.57 23.50 44.56
C ARG A 805 39.09 23.34 44.89
N SER A 806 38.75 23.20 46.17
CA SER A 806 37.35 23.02 46.58
C SER A 806 36.50 24.24 46.23
N THR A 807 37.03 25.44 46.47
CA THR A 807 36.38 26.70 46.10
C THR A 807 36.12 26.78 44.58
N ALA A 808 37.11 26.41 43.77
CA ALA A 808 36.97 26.39 42.31
C ALA A 808 35.86 25.43 41.84
N VAL A 809 35.76 24.24 42.43
CA VAL A 809 34.71 23.26 42.09
C VAL A 809 33.32 23.75 42.50
N TRP A 810 33.19 24.35 43.69
CA TRP A 810 31.92 24.94 44.15
C TRP A 810 31.42 25.99 43.16
N GLU A 811 32.28 26.94 42.79
CA GLU A 811 31.89 28.02 41.89
C GLU A 811 31.61 27.55 40.45
N LEU A 812 32.27 26.49 39.98
CA LEU A 812 31.96 25.86 38.68
C LEU A 812 30.58 25.21 38.68
N TYR A 813 30.19 24.50 39.75
CA TYR A 813 28.83 23.98 39.88
C TYR A 813 27.79 25.12 40.00
N HIS A 814 28.10 26.19 40.76
CA HIS A 814 27.21 27.35 40.85
C HIS A 814 26.94 27.98 39.48
N MET A 815 27.95 28.02 38.61
CA MET A 815 27.82 28.49 37.24
C MET A 815 26.89 27.57 36.44
N LEU A 816 27.12 26.24 36.47
CA LEU A 816 26.33 25.27 35.72
C LEU A 816 24.85 25.23 36.14
N PHE A 817 24.55 25.40 37.43
CA PHE A 817 23.15 25.45 37.91
C PHE A 817 22.42 26.74 37.56
N ARG A 818 23.14 27.81 37.19
CA ARG A 818 22.59 29.09 36.75
C ARG A 818 22.47 29.20 35.22
N GLU A 819 22.66 28.11 34.49
CA GLU A 819 22.40 28.09 33.05
C GLU A 819 20.91 28.25 32.74
N GLN A 820 20.61 28.94 31.64
CA GLN A 820 19.22 29.17 31.23
C GLN A 820 18.65 27.99 30.42
N HIS A 821 19.48 27.26 29.67
CA HIS A 821 19.00 26.18 28.80
C HIS A 821 18.67 24.91 29.60
N TRP A 822 17.41 24.46 29.57
CA TRP A 822 16.94 23.30 30.37
C TRP A 822 17.82 22.05 30.22
N ALA A 823 18.26 21.72 29.00
CA ALA A 823 19.10 20.54 28.78
C ALA A 823 20.48 20.62 29.47
N LEU A 824 21.06 21.82 29.58
CA LEU A 824 22.34 22.05 30.28
C LEU A 824 22.15 21.90 31.79
N VAL A 825 21.07 22.45 32.32
CA VAL A 825 20.70 22.34 33.74
C VAL A 825 20.45 20.87 34.10
N HIS A 826 19.72 20.13 33.28
CA HIS A 826 19.53 18.69 33.46
C HIS A 826 20.84 17.90 33.42
N HIS A 827 21.77 18.24 32.51
CA HIS A 827 23.10 17.64 32.50
C HIS A 827 23.90 17.96 33.76
N ALA A 828 23.86 19.21 34.24
CA ALA A 828 24.51 19.64 35.47
C ALA A 828 23.97 18.91 36.70
N ILE A 829 22.65 18.74 36.80
CA ILE A 829 21.99 17.98 37.87
C ILE A 829 22.39 16.50 37.82
N ALA A 830 22.38 15.89 36.63
CA ALA A 830 22.79 14.50 36.48
C ALA A 830 24.27 14.29 36.88
N ALA A 831 25.15 15.19 36.46
CA ALA A 831 26.56 15.18 36.83
C ALA A 831 26.76 15.39 38.34
N PHE A 832 26.06 16.34 38.95
CA PHE A 832 26.11 16.57 40.39
C PHE A 832 25.57 15.37 41.18
N GLY A 833 24.49 14.74 40.73
CA GLY A 833 23.98 13.50 41.33
C GLY A 833 25.01 12.38 41.29
N TYR A 834 25.75 12.25 40.17
CA TYR A 834 26.85 11.29 40.06
C TYR A 834 28.00 11.60 41.03
N PHE A 835 28.39 12.87 41.13
CA PHE A 835 29.41 13.36 42.06
C PHE A 835 29.02 13.14 43.53
N ALA A 836 27.81 13.58 43.91
CA ALA A 836 27.29 13.51 45.26
C ALA A 836 27.16 12.07 45.77
N ALA A 837 26.83 11.12 44.89
CA ALA A 837 26.74 9.71 45.24
C ALA A 837 28.09 9.03 45.52
N ARG A 838 29.22 9.66 45.17
CA ARG A 838 30.56 9.06 45.20
C ARG A 838 31.58 9.82 46.03
N THR A 839 31.37 11.11 46.26
CA THR A 839 32.28 11.95 47.02
C THR A 839 32.30 11.61 48.51
N SER A 840 33.44 11.85 49.16
CA SER A 840 33.59 11.78 50.62
C SER A 840 33.17 13.07 51.36
N CYS A 841 32.71 14.09 50.63
CA CYS A 841 32.30 15.39 51.18
C CYS A 841 30.90 15.33 51.79
N ASN A 842 30.77 15.77 53.04
CA ASN A 842 29.49 15.83 53.77
C ASN A 842 28.77 17.17 53.54
N GLN A 843 29.50 18.23 53.15
CA GLN A 843 28.95 19.57 52.94
C GLN A 843 28.51 19.81 51.49
N LEU A 844 27.68 18.92 50.94
CA LEU A 844 27.19 18.99 49.55
C LEU A 844 26.43 20.29 49.22
N TRP A 845 25.87 20.94 50.23
CA TRP A 845 25.19 22.24 50.10
C TRP A 845 26.12 23.36 49.60
N LYS A 846 27.44 23.27 49.84
CA LYS A 846 28.43 24.25 49.37
C LYS A 846 28.61 24.28 47.84
N PHE A 847 28.12 23.25 47.14
CA PHE A 847 28.19 23.13 45.69
C PHE A 847 26.96 23.72 45.00
N MET A 848 25.93 24.13 45.76
CA MET A 848 24.71 24.76 45.25
C MET A 848 24.81 26.29 45.31
N PRO A 849 24.26 27.03 44.32
CA PRO A 849 24.19 28.48 44.38
C PRO A 849 23.63 28.98 45.73
N PRO A 850 24.16 30.06 46.33
CA PRO A 850 23.75 30.51 47.67
C PRO A 850 22.24 30.79 47.82
N ASP A 851 21.57 31.13 46.72
CA ASP A 851 20.13 31.36 46.61
C ASP A 851 19.30 30.07 46.45
N ALA A 852 19.93 28.96 46.08
CA ALA A 852 19.38 27.60 46.08
C ALA A 852 19.77 26.81 47.35
N ALA A 853 20.89 27.17 47.99
CA ALA A 853 21.51 26.46 49.12
C ALA A 853 20.83 26.70 50.49
N LEU A 854 19.51 26.92 50.52
CA LEU A 854 18.75 27.12 51.77
C LEU A 854 18.63 25.85 52.64
N SER A 855 19.44 24.82 52.38
CA SER A 855 19.55 23.61 53.20
C SER A 855 20.26 23.81 54.53
N TYR A 856 20.84 24.99 54.80
CA TYR A 856 21.38 25.31 56.10
C TYR A 856 20.66 26.52 56.70
N ASP A 857 19.82 26.25 57.71
CA ASP A 857 19.21 27.30 58.50
C ASP A 857 20.24 27.87 59.48
N LEU A 858 20.87 28.98 59.11
CA LEU A 858 21.83 29.74 59.93
C LEU A 858 21.25 30.13 61.31
N ILE A 859 19.92 30.13 61.48
CA ILE A 859 19.24 30.51 62.72
C ILE A 859 19.03 29.30 63.64
N SER A 860 18.78 28.09 63.11
CA SER A 860 18.51 26.88 63.92
C SER A 860 19.69 25.91 64.06
N GLY A 861 20.76 26.07 63.27
CA GLY A 861 21.98 25.25 63.37
C GLY A 861 21.78 23.77 63.06
N LYS A 862 20.70 23.40 62.37
CA LYS A 862 20.40 22.03 61.93
C LYS A 862 20.42 21.94 60.41
N GLU A 863 21.05 20.89 59.90
CA GLU A 863 21.01 20.52 58.49
C GLU A 863 19.56 20.23 58.06
N ALA A 864 19.14 20.78 56.93
CA ALA A 864 17.88 20.40 56.30
C ALA A 864 17.91 18.92 55.94
N ASN A 865 16.79 18.22 56.17
CA ASN A 865 16.64 16.85 55.68
C ASN A 865 16.64 16.84 54.14
N GLU A 866 17.01 15.68 53.57
CA GLU A 866 17.13 15.46 52.12
C GLU A 866 15.89 15.92 51.34
N GLU A 867 14.69 15.64 51.86
CA GLU A 867 13.42 16.05 51.24
C GLU A 867 13.27 17.57 51.12
N ARG A 868 13.66 18.33 52.16
CA ARG A 868 13.59 19.80 52.14
C ARG A 868 14.61 20.39 51.17
N PHE A 869 15.82 19.82 51.12
CA PHE A 869 16.82 20.23 50.14
C PHE A 869 16.33 19.99 48.69
N MET A 870 15.74 18.83 48.41
CA MET A 870 15.23 18.50 47.08
C MET A 870 14.05 19.39 46.67
N LEU A 871 13.17 19.77 47.60
CA LEU A 871 12.05 20.68 47.34
C LEU A 871 12.52 22.10 47.00
N GLU A 872 13.52 22.62 47.72
CA GLU A 872 14.09 23.96 47.47
C GLU A 872 14.90 23.99 46.17
N LEU A 873 15.68 22.94 45.89
CA LEU A 873 16.38 22.80 44.61
C LEU A 873 15.38 22.78 43.44
N LYS A 874 14.28 22.02 43.58
CA LYS A 874 13.20 22.00 42.59
C LYS A 874 12.59 23.39 42.38
N ALA A 875 12.27 24.11 43.46
CA ALA A 875 11.69 25.46 43.38
C ALA A 875 12.65 26.47 42.71
N PHE A 876 13.94 26.38 42.98
CA PHE A 876 14.98 27.18 42.30
C PHE A 876 15.02 26.89 40.80
N LEU A 877 15.06 25.60 40.41
CA LEU A 877 15.10 25.19 39.01
C LEU A 877 13.82 25.56 38.24
N GLU A 878 12.65 25.44 38.87
CA GLU A 878 11.37 25.87 38.30
C GLU A 878 11.30 27.39 38.07
N LYS A 879 11.90 28.18 38.96
CA LYS A 879 12.01 29.63 38.82
C LYS A 879 12.93 30.06 37.67
N GLU A 880 14.05 29.36 37.48
CA GLU A 880 14.98 29.63 36.37
C GLU A 880 14.44 29.14 35.02
N THR A 881 13.74 28.00 34.98
CA THR A 881 13.13 27.46 33.74
C THR A 881 11.92 28.26 33.23
N ALA A 882 11.20 28.98 34.11
CA ALA A 882 10.07 29.83 33.73
C ALA A 882 10.42 31.00 32.80
N LEU A 883 11.70 31.24 32.51
CA LEU A 883 12.19 32.33 31.66
C LEU A 883 12.29 31.99 30.15
N LEU A 884 11.98 30.76 29.70
CA LEU A 884 12.14 30.37 28.30
C LEU A 884 10.92 29.65 27.70
N ALA A 885 10.18 30.35 26.83
CA ALA A 885 9.49 29.74 25.71
C ALA A 885 10.32 30.00 24.45
N VAL A 886 11.15 29.06 24.02
CA VAL A 886 11.95 29.21 22.78
C VAL A 886 11.40 28.26 21.72
N THR A 887 10.66 28.83 20.77
CA THR A 887 10.42 28.25 19.45
C THR A 887 11.69 28.34 18.59
N PRO A 888 12.04 27.32 17.79
CA PRO A 888 13.16 27.38 16.86
C PRO A 888 12.99 28.52 15.85
N SER A 889 14.08 29.17 15.45
CA SER A 889 14.02 30.31 14.53
C SER A 889 13.82 29.84 13.08
N LEU A 890 13.06 30.63 12.32
CA LEU A 890 12.77 30.39 10.90
C LEU A 890 14.06 30.24 10.07
N GLU A 891 15.12 30.97 10.43
CA GLU A 891 16.43 30.93 9.77
C GLU A 891 17.13 29.57 9.90
N GLN A 892 16.98 28.88 11.03
CA GLN A 892 17.57 27.55 11.23
C GLN A 892 16.86 26.48 10.38
N VAL A 893 15.53 26.58 10.26
CA VAL A 893 14.73 25.71 9.40
C VAL A 893 15.07 25.95 7.93
N GLU A 894 15.21 27.21 7.51
CA GLU A 894 15.56 27.56 6.13
C GLU A 894 16.97 27.11 5.73
N LEU A 895 17.94 27.17 6.65
CA LEU A 895 19.29 26.67 6.42
C LEU A 895 19.32 25.15 6.18
N LEU A 896 18.57 24.39 6.99
CA LEU A 896 18.47 22.93 6.84
C LEU A 896 17.82 22.55 5.51
N MET A 897 16.82 23.30 5.05
CA MET A 897 16.18 23.10 3.74
C MET A 897 17.17 23.36 2.59
N LYS A 898 17.99 24.41 2.68
CA LYS A 898 19.03 24.73 1.68
C LYS A 898 20.11 23.66 1.61
N GLU A 899 20.61 23.21 2.76
CA GLU A 899 21.59 22.11 2.82
C GLU A 899 21.03 20.80 2.26
N GLY A 900 19.78 20.48 2.57
CA GLY A 900 19.09 19.30 2.03
C GLY A 900 18.97 19.35 0.50
N ALA A 901 18.67 20.52 -0.06
CA ALA A 901 18.56 20.71 -1.51
C ALA A 901 19.90 20.51 -2.25
N VAL A 902 21.00 21.06 -1.70
CA VAL A 902 22.35 20.89 -2.29
C VAL A 902 22.77 19.42 -2.30
N LEU A 903 22.46 18.71 -1.22
CA LEU A 903 22.76 17.28 -1.10
C LEU A 903 21.94 16.44 -2.08
N LYS A 904 20.65 16.77 -2.26
CA LYS A 904 19.78 16.15 -3.28
C LYS A 904 20.37 16.33 -4.69
N GLU A 905 20.79 17.53 -5.05
CA GLU A 905 21.39 17.81 -6.37
C GLU A 905 22.68 17.01 -6.62
N MET A 906 23.53 16.84 -5.59
CA MET A 906 24.74 16.03 -5.71
C MET A 906 24.43 14.55 -5.92
N VAL A 907 23.40 14.03 -5.24
CA VAL A 907 22.94 12.65 -5.37
C VAL A 907 22.34 12.36 -6.75
N GLU A 908 21.57 13.30 -7.31
CA GLU A 908 21.00 13.21 -8.67
C GLU A 908 22.08 13.24 -9.78
N LYS A 909 23.16 14.00 -9.58
CA LYS A 909 24.32 14.04 -10.51
C LYS A 909 25.07 12.70 -10.55
N ILE A 910 25.12 11.98 -9.44
CA ILE A 910 25.82 10.69 -9.35
C ILE A 910 24.99 9.58 -10.01
N THR A 911 23.68 9.61 -9.84
CA THR A 911 22.75 8.65 -10.48
C THR A 911 22.73 8.83 -12.00
N THR A 912 22.73 10.07 -12.50
CA THR A 912 22.77 10.38 -13.94
C THR A 912 24.10 10.00 -14.62
N HIS A 913 25.24 10.19 -13.94
CA HIS A 913 26.55 9.70 -14.44
C HIS A 913 26.62 8.17 -14.53
N TYR A 914 25.80 7.45 -13.78
CA TYR A 914 25.73 6.00 -13.85
C TYR A 914 24.80 5.52 -14.97
N THR A 915 23.70 6.22 -15.26
CA THR A 915 22.79 5.90 -16.38
C THR A 915 23.51 6.01 -17.73
N GLU A 916 24.37 7.01 -17.92
CA GLU A 916 25.21 7.14 -19.13
C GLU A 916 26.29 6.05 -19.24
N SER A 917 26.62 5.34 -18.15
CA SER A 917 27.56 4.21 -18.16
C SER A 917 26.87 2.85 -18.37
N VAL A 918 25.55 2.78 -18.19
CA VAL A 918 24.72 1.57 -18.37
C VAL A 918 23.89 1.60 -19.66
N GLU A 919 23.76 2.76 -20.33
CA GLU A 919 23.34 2.82 -21.73
C GLU A 919 24.44 2.32 -22.66
N TYR A 920 24.47 1.00 -22.86
CA TYR A 920 25.00 0.46 -24.12
C TYR A 920 24.11 0.98 -25.25
N LYS A 921 24.62 2.00 -25.96
CA LYS A 921 24.12 2.56 -27.22
C LYS A 921 23.29 1.55 -28.02
N ASN A 922 21.98 1.77 -28.09
CA ASN A 922 21.24 1.49 -29.32
C ASN A 922 21.54 2.64 -30.28
N PRO A 923 22.24 2.43 -31.40
CA PRO A 923 22.26 3.44 -32.44
C PRO A 923 20.94 3.33 -33.20
N GLU A 924 20.05 4.29 -32.97
CA GLU A 924 19.18 4.71 -34.05
C GLU A 924 20.05 5.14 -35.24
N THR A 925 19.53 4.78 -36.40
CA THR A 925 20.15 4.85 -37.71
C THR A 925 20.40 6.31 -38.08
N ASP A 926 21.66 6.69 -38.26
CA ASP A 926 21.96 7.70 -39.28
C ASP A 926 23.31 7.47 -39.96
N ILE A 927 23.25 7.59 -41.27
CA ILE A 927 24.25 7.20 -42.25
C ILE A 927 25.18 8.40 -42.47
N ASP A 928 26.44 8.31 -42.04
CA ASP A 928 27.64 8.45 -42.91
C ASP A 928 28.92 8.84 -42.16
N SER A 929 29.98 8.11 -42.53
CA SER A 929 31.39 8.50 -42.58
C SER A 929 32.28 8.44 -41.32
N GLN A 930 33.39 7.71 -41.54
CA GLN A 930 34.73 7.82 -40.92
C GLN A 930 35.14 6.90 -39.75
N SER A 931 35.79 5.81 -40.19
CA SER A 931 37.18 5.44 -39.89
C SER A 931 37.43 4.29 -38.88
N ASN A 932 37.99 3.22 -39.44
CA ASN A 932 38.45 1.99 -38.80
C ASN A 932 39.45 2.26 -37.65
N LYS A 933 39.06 1.89 -36.42
CA LYS A 933 40.00 1.48 -35.36
C LYS A 933 39.46 0.23 -34.65
N ARG A 934 39.95 -0.94 -35.07
CA ARG A 934 39.69 -2.25 -34.45
C ARG A 934 40.32 -2.29 -33.05
N ARG A 935 39.57 -2.68 -32.01
CA ARG A 935 40.04 -2.86 -30.63
C ARG A 935 40.47 -4.33 -30.40
N LYS A 936 41.63 -4.55 -29.76
CA LYS A 936 42.06 -5.87 -29.25
C LYS A 936 41.26 -6.28 -28.01
N LEU A 937 41.03 -7.59 -27.82
CA LEU A 937 40.48 -8.13 -26.58
C LEU A 937 41.45 -7.91 -25.39
N PRO A 938 40.95 -7.71 -24.17
CA PRO A 938 41.78 -7.64 -22.95
C PRO A 938 42.58 -8.93 -22.71
N ASP A 939 43.86 -8.79 -22.32
CA ASP A 939 44.83 -9.90 -22.20
C ASP A 939 44.36 -11.06 -21.29
N GLY A 940 43.55 -10.77 -20.26
CA GLY A 940 42.98 -11.79 -19.36
C GLY A 940 42.02 -12.75 -20.06
N ILE A 941 41.24 -12.26 -21.02
CA ILE A 941 40.30 -13.09 -21.80
C ILE A 941 41.08 -13.94 -22.81
N SER A 942 42.11 -13.38 -23.46
CA SER A 942 42.99 -14.14 -24.36
C SER A 942 43.63 -15.33 -23.63
N LYS A 943 44.15 -15.10 -22.41
CA LYS A 943 44.77 -16.14 -21.61
C LYS A 943 43.77 -17.20 -21.12
N GLY A 944 42.54 -16.80 -20.80
CA GLY A 944 41.46 -17.73 -20.46
C GLY A 944 41.08 -18.64 -21.64
N VAL A 945 41.01 -18.10 -22.85
CA VAL A 945 40.69 -18.86 -24.07
C VAL A 945 41.82 -19.85 -24.43
N GLU A 946 43.09 -19.47 -24.25
CA GLU A 946 44.23 -20.38 -24.44
C GLU A 946 44.23 -21.55 -23.45
N LEU A 947 43.87 -21.31 -22.18
CA LEU A 947 43.74 -22.36 -21.16
C LEU A 947 42.60 -23.32 -21.46
N LEU A 948 41.45 -22.79 -21.91
CA LEU A 948 40.31 -23.62 -22.35
C LEU A 948 40.68 -24.48 -23.55
N GLN A 949 41.38 -23.93 -24.53
CA GLN A 949 41.86 -24.70 -25.69
C GLN A 949 42.84 -25.80 -25.29
N SER A 950 43.76 -25.51 -24.37
CA SER A 950 44.70 -26.50 -23.85
C SER A 950 43.98 -27.62 -23.10
N GLY A 951 42.99 -27.28 -22.28
CA GLY A 951 42.13 -28.25 -21.58
C GLY A 951 41.32 -29.11 -22.54
N LEU A 952 40.72 -28.51 -23.57
CA LEU A 952 39.98 -29.21 -24.61
C LEU A 952 40.85 -30.20 -25.38
N LYS A 953 42.05 -29.80 -25.75
CA LYS A 953 43.02 -30.67 -26.43
C LYS A 953 43.41 -31.88 -25.58
N VAL A 954 43.56 -31.70 -24.26
CA VAL A 954 43.83 -32.82 -23.34
C VAL A 954 42.64 -33.78 -23.29
N ILE A 955 41.42 -33.26 -23.23
CA ILE A 955 40.21 -34.10 -23.18
C ILE A 955 39.97 -34.79 -24.53
N GLY A 956 40.15 -34.10 -25.66
CA GLY A 956 40.07 -34.69 -27.00
C GLY A 956 41.12 -35.79 -27.23
N ASN A 957 42.33 -35.62 -26.70
CA ASN A 957 43.36 -36.67 -26.71
C ASN A 957 42.94 -37.88 -25.84
N GLY A 958 42.32 -37.65 -24.67
CA GLY A 958 41.77 -38.73 -23.84
C GLY A 958 40.62 -39.47 -24.53
N LEU A 959 39.72 -38.73 -25.19
CA LEU A 959 38.61 -39.30 -25.96
C LEU A 959 39.10 -40.10 -27.16
N SER A 960 40.13 -39.66 -27.89
CA SER A 960 40.68 -40.44 -29.02
C SER A 960 41.39 -41.74 -28.61
N GLN A 961 41.82 -41.86 -27.34
CA GLN A 961 42.38 -43.09 -26.76
C GLN A 961 41.30 -44.06 -26.22
N TRP A 962 40.09 -43.55 -25.95
CA TRP A 962 38.96 -44.32 -25.41
C TRP A 962 38.54 -45.54 -26.26
N PRO A 963 38.51 -45.51 -27.62
CA PRO A 963 38.07 -46.64 -28.43
C PRO A 963 38.98 -47.86 -28.34
N GLN A 964 40.24 -47.69 -27.89
CA GLN A 964 41.18 -48.80 -27.80
C GLN A 964 40.96 -49.68 -26.56
N ASN A 965 40.20 -49.23 -25.56
CA ASN A 965 40.06 -49.93 -24.28
C ASN A 965 38.67 -50.53 -24.01
N HIS A 966 37.60 -50.07 -24.67
CA HIS A 966 36.23 -50.57 -24.42
C HIS A 966 35.31 -50.53 -25.67
N PRO A 967 35.18 -51.64 -26.44
CA PRO A 967 34.39 -51.69 -27.67
C PRO A 967 32.85 -51.61 -27.47
N GLU A 968 32.35 -51.70 -26.23
CA GLU A 968 30.91 -51.66 -25.92
C GLU A 968 30.33 -50.23 -25.73
N SER A 969 31.13 -49.17 -25.90
CA SER A 969 30.71 -47.77 -25.67
C SER A 969 30.79 -46.84 -26.90
N LEU A 970 30.87 -47.40 -28.11
CA LEU A 970 31.09 -46.65 -29.36
C LEU A 970 30.05 -45.54 -29.62
N GLU A 971 28.77 -45.79 -29.29
CA GLU A 971 27.70 -44.80 -29.52
C GLU A 971 27.77 -43.60 -28.56
N LEU A 972 28.26 -43.82 -27.34
CA LEU A 972 28.43 -42.78 -26.31
C LEU A 972 29.73 -41.99 -26.56
N HIS A 973 30.75 -42.70 -27.06
CA HIS A 973 31.98 -42.11 -27.57
C HIS A 973 31.73 -41.17 -28.74
N ASP A 974 30.99 -41.60 -29.78
CA ASP A 974 30.67 -40.77 -30.94
C ASP A 974 29.84 -39.54 -30.54
N LYS A 975 28.85 -39.68 -29.64
CA LYS A 975 28.07 -38.54 -29.14
C LYS A 975 28.94 -37.53 -28.38
N LEU A 976 29.86 -38.00 -27.53
CA LEU A 976 30.79 -37.13 -26.81
C LEU A 976 31.77 -36.44 -27.76
N LEU A 977 32.27 -37.15 -28.78
CA LEU A 977 33.19 -36.60 -29.79
C LEU A 977 32.51 -35.53 -30.64
N THR A 978 31.23 -35.73 -30.97
CA THR A 978 30.43 -34.74 -31.70
C THR A 978 30.17 -33.51 -30.84
N GLN A 979 29.86 -33.65 -29.55
CA GLN A 979 29.69 -32.48 -28.68
C GLN A 979 31.01 -31.74 -28.40
N PHE A 980 32.12 -32.48 -28.27
CA PHE A 980 33.44 -31.88 -28.11
C PHE A 980 33.91 -31.11 -29.35
N SER A 981 33.68 -31.65 -30.55
CA SER A 981 34.06 -30.95 -31.78
C SER A 981 33.26 -29.66 -32.00
N HIS A 982 31.98 -29.64 -31.61
CA HIS A 982 31.17 -28.43 -31.62
C HIS A 982 31.71 -27.38 -30.62
N LEU A 983 32.18 -27.81 -29.45
CA LEU A 983 32.77 -26.93 -28.44
C LEU A 983 34.13 -26.38 -28.87
N GLU A 984 34.97 -27.20 -29.51
CA GLU A 984 36.22 -26.77 -30.14
C GLU A 984 35.99 -25.74 -31.24
N ASP A 985 34.93 -25.90 -32.05
CA ASP A 985 34.59 -24.97 -33.12
C ASP A 985 34.11 -23.61 -32.57
N VAL A 986 33.31 -23.62 -31.49
CA VAL A 986 32.89 -22.39 -30.79
C VAL A 986 34.09 -21.63 -30.20
N ILE A 987 35.04 -22.34 -29.59
CA ILE A 987 36.24 -21.74 -29.01
C ILE A 987 37.23 -21.27 -30.09
N SER A 988 37.30 -21.97 -31.23
CA SER A 988 38.06 -21.52 -32.39
C SER A 988 37.47 -20.26 -33.02
N ARG A 989 36.14 -20.08 -33.01
CA ARG A 989 35.49 -18.83 -33.42
C ARG A 989 35.78 -17.67 -32.46
N LEU A 990 35.81 -17.93 -31.15
CA LEU A 990 36.23 -16.95 -30.14
C LEU A 990 37.71 -16.54 -30.35
N MET A 991 38.56 -17.47 -30.75
CA MET A 991 39.95 -17.19 -31.14
C MET A 991 40.05 -16.41 -32.45
N ASN A 992 39.22 -16.67 -33.46
CA ASN A 992 39.24 -15.88 -34.70
C ASN A 992 38.80 -14.42 -34.47
N LEU A 993 37.96 -14.18 -33.46
CA LEU A 993 37.65 -12.84 -32.96
C LEU A 993 38.83 -12.18 -32.22
N ALA A 994 39.71 -12.98 -31.60
CA ALA A 994 40.93 -12.52 -30.92
C ALA A 994 42.18 -12.46 -31.85
N GLY A 995 42.20 -13.23 -32.94
CA GLY A 995 43.38 -13.56 -33.76
C GLY A 995 43.41 -12.98 -35.17
N ASN A 996 42.32 -12.37 -35.66
CA ASN A 996 42.36 -11.49 -36.85
C ASN A 996 42.64 -10.03 -36.47
N GLY A 997 43.69 -9.85 -35.65
CA GLY A 997 44.27 -8.56 -35.26
C GLY A 997 45.15 -7.98 -36.35
#